data_AF-A0AAE0QNM8-F1
#
_entry.id   AF-A0AAE0QNM8-F1
#
_cell.length_a   1.000
_cell.length_b   1.000
_cell.length_c   1.000
_cell.angle_alpha   90.00
_cell.angle_beta   90.00
_cell.angle_gamma   90.00
#
_symmetry.space_group_name_H-M   'P 1'
#
loop_
_entity.id
_entity.type
_entity.pdbx_description
1 polymer ?
#
loop_
_entity_poly.entity_id
_entity_poly.type
_entity_poly.pdbx_seq_one_letter_code
_entity_poly.pdbx_strand_id
1 'polypeptide(L)'
;MSLTRCLLVQTEVREFIKQCMLAVGTKASHAGSLADVLVEGDLHGHYSHGLNRMDLYVKETRAGICAKEGEPVVEKESVATALVNGKNLLGPVVGNYCMGLALKKARDVGIGWVVAYGKPNTPNIMNLNLYSEISSNHYGIAGYYSKQALKQNMIGMCYTNTSPLVVPTRGKECTLGTNPISVAAPAKDGDSFELDMATSAVALGKVELYARNGCSIPEGWGCDSNGLPSSDPKPVLSGGGLVPVGGSETTGGYKGYGLALMVEVFCGILAGSNYSKHIRTWRMTDRRANLGQCFVALNPEFFADGFNDRMSDLLSLHRNLEPAEPQRPVLVPGDPERKHNQTCRELDGIPYSLSVVKHMRYNFNFIAKTRLPALWECLFCCRPTDSSSKMAAQLHCMVDNVHEKQTKPTAVCEFYKCLLEPMEVREFIKQCMLAVGTKASHASSLADVLVEGDLRGHYSHGLNRMGVYENPVPLNTILCPHLDLYVKETRAGICAKEGEPVVEKESVATALVNGKNLLGPVVGNYCMGLALKKAQDVGIGWVVAYSKLQPFWHCWLLFHASTETEHDCEFGDTIGDCVFECINQLKRGMCYTNTSPLVVPTRGKECTLGTNPISVAAPAKDGDSFELDMATSAVALGKVELHARNGCSIPEGWGCDANGLASSDPKAVLSGGGLVPVGGSETTGGYKGYGLALMVEVFCGILAGSNYSKHIRTWRMTDRRANLGQCFVALNPEFFADGFNDRMSDLLSLHRNLEPAEPQRPVLVPGDPERKHNQTCRELDGIPYSLSVVKHMVYTHTDTHTHTRIPIYK
;
A
#
# COMPACT_ATOMS: atom_id res chain seq x y z
N MET A 1 33.44 -8.60 14.19
CA MET A 1 33.59 -8.20 15.60
C MET A 1 32.45 -8.81 16.40
N SER A 2 32.76 -9.54 17.47
CA SER A 2 31.77 -10.19 18.35
C SER A 2 31.03 -9.12 19.17
N LEU A 3 29.77 -8.84 18.81
CA LEU A 3 28.85 -8.15 19.71
C LEU A 3 28.44 -9.18 20.76
N THR A 4 29.04 -9.13 21.95
CA THR A 4 28.67 -9.98 23.08
C THR A 4 27.17 -9.80 23.33
N ARG A 5 26.39 -10.85 23.10
CA ARG A 5 24.95 -10.86 23.33
C ARG A 5 24.68 -11.42 24.72
N CYS A 6 23.66 -10.88 25.39
CA CYS A 6 23.13 -11.39 26.64
C CYS A 6 21.77 -12.02 26.33
N LEU A 7 21.55 -13.23 26.84
CA LEU A 7 20.30 -13.93 26.67
C LEU A 7 19.44 -13.70 27.92
N LEU A 8 18.22 -13.20 27.74
CA LEU A 8 17.26 -12.98 28.82
C LEU A 8 16.04 -13.86 28.63
N VAL A 9 15.57 -14.50 29.70
CA VAL A 9 14.39 -15.36 29.63
C VAL A 9 13.16 -14.51 29.33
N GLN A 10 12.28 -14.99 28.43
CA GLN A 10 11.11 -14.23 27.97
C GLN A 10 10.21 -13.76 29.14
N THR A 11 9.94 -14.66 30.08
CA THR A 11 9.09 -14.37 31.26
C THR A 11 9.69 -13.28 32.14
N GLU A 12 11.01 -13.24 32.26
CA GLU A 12 11.74 -12.24 33.03
C GLU A 12 11.68 -10.86 32.37
N VAL A 13 11.88 -10.80 31.05
CA VAL A 13 11.74 -9.55 30.28
C VAL A 13 10.32 -9.00 30.43
N ARG A 14 9.32 -9.87 30.29
CA ARG A 14 7.90 -9.51 30.43
C ARG A 14 7.60 -8.94 31.81
N GLU A 15 8.05 -9.63 32.87
CA GLU A 15 7.81 -9.19 34.23
C GLU A 15 8.55 -7.89 34.54
N PHE A 16 9.78 -7.72 34.05
CA PHE A 16 10.52 -6.45 34.17
C PHE A 16 9.74 -5.28 33.56
N ILE A 17 9.26 -5.41 32.33
CA ILE A 17 8.47 -4.35 31.66
C ILE A 17 7.22 -4.01 32.47
N LYS A 18 6.50 -5.04 32.94
CA LYS A 18 5.31 -4.87 33.76
C LYS A 18 5.62 -4.11 35.06
N GLN A 19 6.66 -4.52 35.78
CA GLN A 19 7.08 -3.86 37.02
C GLN A 19 7.50 -2.41 36.79
N CYS A 20 8.16 -2.10 35.68
CA CYS A 20 8.49 -0.73 35.32
C CYS A 20 7.24 0.15 35.14
N MET A 21 6.20 -0.36 34.49
CA MET A 21 4.95 0.39 34.31
C MET A 21 4.14 0.50 35.61
N LEU A 22 4.10 -0.55 36.43
CA LEU A 22 3.47 -0.52 37.75
C LEU A 22 4.14 0.54 38.64
N ALA A 23 5.47 0.64 38.60
CA ALA A 23 6.23 1.62 39.39
C ALA A 23 5.93 3.08 39.01
N VAL A 24 5.39 3.34 37.82
CA VAL A 24 4.89 4.68 37.43
C VAL A 24 3.38 4.84 37.58
N GLY A 25 2.72 3.87 38.21
CA GLY A 25 1.32 3.90 38.61
C GLY A 25 0.34 3.40 37.55
N THR A 26 0.82 2.66 36.54
CA THR A 26 -0.05 2.09 35.49
C THR A 26 -0.89 0.95 36.04
N LYS A 27 -2.16 0.84 35.63
CA LYS A 27 -3.03 -0.30 35.95
C LYS A 27 -2.38 -1.62 35.53
N ALA A 28 -2.49 -2.66 36.36
CA ALA A 28 -1.78 -3.93 36.15
C ALA A 28 -2.13 -4.63 34.82
N SER A 29 -3.38 -4.55 34.36
CA SER A 29 -3.79 -5.08 33.05
C SER A 29 -3.13 -4.31 31.90
N HIS A 30 -3.03 -2.98 32.00
CA HIS A 30 -2.41 -2.13 30.98
C HIS A 30 -0.90 -2.37 30.90
N ALA A 31 -0.24 -2.51 32.05
CA ALA A 31 1.16 -2.91 32.13
C ALA A 31 1.40 -4.28 31.49
N GLY A 32 0.48 -5.23 31.69
CA GLY A 32 0.48 -6.54 31.02
C GLY A 32 0.39 -6.43 29.50
N SER A 33 -0.60 -5.68 29.00
CA SER A 33 -0.77 -5.46 27.55
C SER A 33 0.47 -4.85 26.90
N LEU A 34 1.11 -3.87 27.55
CA LEU A 34 2.36 -3.31 27.04
C LEU A 34 3.50 -4.34 27.04
N ALA A 35 3.66 -5.08 28.14
CA ALA A 35 4.69 -6.11 28.23
C ALA A 35 4.55 -7.18 27.13
N ASP A 36 3.33 -7.62 26.84
CA ASP A 36 3.05 -8.62 25.80
C ASP A 36 3.47 -8.10 24.41
N VAL A 37 3.11 -6.86 24.07
CA VAL A 37 3.47 -6.26 22.77
C VAL A 37 4.98 -6.05 22.61
N LEU A 38 5.65 -5.54 23.64
CA LEU A 38 7.09 -5.27 23.55
C LEU A 38 7.90 -6.56 23.45
N VAL A 39 7.50 -7.59 24.21
CA VAL A 39 8.11 -8.92 24.14
C VAL A 39 7.87 -9.56 22.77
N GLU A 40 6.65 -9.45 22.21
CA GLU A 40 6.38 -9.93 20.84
C GLU A 40 7.31 -9.23 19.84
N GLY A 41 7.51 -7.91 19.96
CA GLY A 41 8.45 -7.15 19.15
C GLY A 41 9.86 -7.73 19.18
N ASP A 42 10.38 -8.04 20.37
CA ASP A 42 11.71 -8.62 20.51
C ASP A 42 11.78 -10.08 20.00
N LEU A 43 10.74 -10.90 20.22
CA LEU A 43 10.67 -12.29 19.75
C LEU A 43 10.62 -12.43 18.22
N HIS A 44 10.19 -11.38 17.52
CA HIS A 44 10.20 -11.34 16.05
C HIS A 44 11.40 -10.54 15.49
N GLY A 45 12.32 -10.11 16.36
CA GLY A 45 13.54 -9.42 15.96
C GLY A 45 13.35 -7.94 15.67
N HIS A 46 12.17 -7.40 15.97
CA HIS A 46 11.84 -5.98 15.89
C HIS A 46 12.21 -5.25 17.18
N TYR A 47 13.49 -5.32 17.57
CA TYR A 47 14.02 -4.66 18.76
C TYR A 47 13.78 -3.14 18.80
N SER A 48 13.50 -2.51 17.65
CA SER A 48 13.11 -1.09 17.58
C SER A 48 11.73 -0.81 18.17
N HIS A 49 10.92 -1.83 18.47
CA HIS A 49 9.58 -1.72 19.05
C HIS A 49 9.37 -2.64 20.25
N GLY A 50 10.44 -3.27 20.76
CA GLY A 50 10.42 -4.06 22.00
C GLY A 50 11.03 -3.32 23.19
N LEU A 51 11.83 -4.01 24.00
CA LEU A 51 12.39 -3.49 25.26
C LEU A 51 13.10 -2.14 25.11
N ASN A 52 13.74 -1.88 23.96
CA ASN A 52 14.41 -0.60 23.67
C ASN A 52 13.50 0.64 23.70
N ARG A 53 12.17 0.45 23.72
CA ARG A 53 11.20 1.55 23.80
C ARG A 53 10.68 1.81 25.20
N MET A 54 11.13 1.05 26.21
CA MET A 54 10.67 1.19 27.59
C MET A 54 10.77 2.63 28.12
N ASP A 55 11.89 3.31 27.85
CA ASP A 55 12.13 4.70 28.26
C ASP A 55 11.02 5.66 27.83
N LEU A 56 10.50 5.49 26.61
CA LEU A 56 9.46 6.35 26.06
C LEU A 56 8.18 6.21 26.89
N TYR A 57 7.70 4.98 27.07
CA TYR A 57 6.47 4.70 27.80
C TYR A 57 6.53 5.14 29.25
N VAL A 58 7.65 4.89 29.94
CA VAL A 58 7.82 5.31 31.34
C VAL A 58 7.84 6.82 31.47
N LYS A 59 8.57 7.53 30.60
CA LYS A 59 8.64 9.00 30.62
C LYS A 59 7.27 9.62 30.37
N GLU A 60 6.55 9.17 29.34
CA GLU A 60 5.24 9.73 29.01
C GLU A 60 4.19 9.45 30.08
N THR A 61 4.19 8.24 30.63
CA THR A 61 3.25 7.87 31.72
C THR A 61 3.56 8.64 33.00
N ARG A 62 4.85 8.82 33.34
CA ARG A 62 5.27 9.60 34.50
C ARG A 62 4.92 11.08 34.35
N ALA A 63 5.06 11.63 33.14
CA ALA A 63 4.72 13.01 32.81
C ALA A 63 3.20 13.26 32.69
N GLY A 64 2.35 12.24 32.83
CA GLY A 64 0.90 12.36 32.66
C GLY A 64 0.46 12.60 31.20
N ILE A 65 1.38 12.42 30.26
CA ILE A 65 1.13 12.51 28.82
C ILE A 65 0.40 11.26 28.33
N CYS A 66 0.64 10.11 28.94
CA CYS A 66 -0.13 8.88 28.75
C CYS A 66 -0.92 8.56 30.02
N ALA A 67 -2.19 8.19 29.88
CA ALA A 67 -3.07 7.84 30.97
C ALA A 67 -2.68 6.49 31.59
N LYS A 68 -2.74 6.42 32.92
CA LYS A 68 -2.31 5.25 33.71
C LYS A 68 -3.40 4.18 33.81
N GLU A 69 -4.65 4.59 33.74
CA GLU A 69 -5.85 3.78 33.92
C GLU A 69 -7.04 4.39 33.15
N GLY A 70 -8.14 3.64 33.05
CA GLY A 70 -9.30 3.95 32.22
C GLY A 70 -9.64 2.79 31.28
N GLU A 71 -10.67 2.94 30.45
CA GLU A 71 -11.05 1.95 29.44
C GLU A 71 -11.40 2.68 28.13
N PRO A 72 -11.11 2.07 26.95
CA PRO A 72 -11.59 2.60 25.67
C PRO A 72 -13.13 2.68 25.63
N VAL A 73 -13.66 3.68 24.93
CA VAL A 73 -15.12 3.93 24.83
C VAL A 73 -15.54 3.95 23.37
N VAL A 74 -16.59 3.21 23.02
CA VAL A 74 -17.20 3.28 21.68
C VAL A 74 -18.11 4.50 21.62
N GLU A 75 -17.90 5.38 20.63
CA GLU A 75 -18.66 6.62 20.48
C GLU A 75 -19.66 6.57 19.32
N LYS A 76 -19.31 5.89 18.24
CA LYS A 76 -20.22 5.56 17.14
C LYS A 76 -20.04 4.09 16.80
N GLU A 77 -21.13 3.41 16.48
CA GLU A 77 -21.13 1.98 16.18
C GLU A 77 -22.19 1.63 15.14
N SER A 78 -21.82 0.76 14.20
CA SER A 78 -22.76 -0.02 13.39
C SER A 78 -22.48 -1.51 13.62
N VAL A 79 -23.22 -2.39 12.95
CA VAL A 79 -22.91 -3.83 12.96
C VAL A 79 -21.52 -4.17 12.42
N ALA A 80 -20.96 -3.36 11.51
CA ALA A 80 -19.70 -3.62 10.82
C ALA A 80 -18.57 -2.63 11.19
N THR A 81 -18.88 -1.47 11.76
CA THR A 81 -17.89 -0.43 12.06
C THR A 81 -17.97 0.06 13.51
N ALA A 82 -16.89 0.69 13.98
CA ALA A 82 -16.92 1.49 15.22
C ALA A 82 -15.88 2.61 15.21
N LEU A 83 -16.23 3.72 15.86
CA LEU A 83 -15.32 4.78 16.27
C LEU A 83 -15.06 4.65 17.78
N VAL A 84 -13.79 4.47 18.15
CA VAL A 84 -13.37 4.26 19.54
C VAL A 84 -12.53 5.43 20.04
N ASN A 85 -12.93 5.97 21.16
CA ASN A 85 -12.16 6.90 21.94
C ASN A 85 -11.15 6.16 22.83
N GLY A 86 -9.87 6.32 22.54
CA GLY A 86 -8.78 5.62 23.24
C GLY A 86 -8.44 6.16 24.63
N LYS A 87 -9.09 7.24 25.09
CA LYS A 87 -8.91 7.84 26.44
C LYS A 87 -7.46 8.09 26.86
N ASN A 88 -6.57 8.34 25.90
CA ASN A 88 -5.14 8.55 26.11
C ASN A 88 -4.41 7.40 26.79
N LEU A 89 -4.96 6.19 26.70
CA LEU A 89 -4.35 4.99 27.24
C LEU A 89 -3.10 4.59 26.45
N LEU A 90 -2.40 3.60 26.98
CA LEU A 90 -1.32 2.93 26.25
C LEU A 90 -1.87 2.34 24.95
N GLY A 91 -1.16 2.53 23.84
CA GLY A 91 -1.55 2.00 22.53
C GLY A 91 -1.91 0.50 22.54
N PRO A 92 -1.16 -0.37 23.25
CA PRO A 92 -1.53 -1.78 23.43
C PRO A 92 -2.89 -2.05 24.06
N VAL A 93 -3.35 -1.18 24.95
CA VAL A 93 -4.68 -1.32 25.57
C VAL A 93 -5.76 -1.01 24.55
N VAL A 94 -5.61 0.13 23.85
CA VAL A 94 -6.57 0.57 22.83
C VAL A 94 -6.60 -0.43 21.66
N GLY A 95 -5.43 -0.86 21.17
CA GLY A 95 -5.34 -1.77 20.04
C GLY A 95 -5.90 -3.16 20.33
N ASN A 96 -5.68 -3.72 21.53
CA ASN A 96 -6.29 -4.98 21.93
C ASN A 96 -7.81 -4.89 21.97
N TYR A 97 -8.35 -3.80 22.52
CA TYR A 97 -9.78 -3.56 22.55
C TYR A 97 -10.37 -3.45 21.14
N CYS A 98 -9.77 -2.62 20.28
CA CYS A 98 -10.28 -2.36 18.93
C CYS A 98 -10.17 -3.58 18.01
N MET A 99 -9.06 -4.32 18.04
CA MET A 99 -8.94 -5.56 17.26
C MET A 99 -9.92 -6.63 17.76
N GLY A 100 -10.10 -6.76 19.08
CA GLY A 100 -11.12 -7.64 19.66
C GLY A 100 -12.53 -7.30 19.18
N LEU A 101 -12.86 -6.00 19.13
CA LEU A 101 -14.15 -5.52 18.60
C LEU A 101 -14.29 -5.78 17.10
N ALA A 102 -13.24 -5.56 16.31
CA ALA A 102 -13.22 -5.86 14.87
C ALA A 102 -13.48 -7.35 14.62
N LEU A 103 -12.81 -8.24 15.36
CA LEU A 103 -13.00 -9.70 15.25
C LEU A 103 -14.41 -10.14 15.59
N LYS A 104 -15.02 -9.53 16.61
CA LYS A 104 -16.42 -9.79 16.97
C LYS A 104 -17.35 -9.43 15.80
N LYS A 105 -17.21 -8.23 15.24
CA LYS A 105 -18.03 -7.76 14.11
C LYS A 105 -17.82 -8.60 12.85
N ALA A 106 -16.57 -8.95 12.54
CA ALA A 106 -16.23 -9.79 11.40
C ALA A 106 -16.84 -11.20 11.48
N ARG A 107 -17.00 -11.73 12.69
CA ARG A 107 -17.73 -12.99 12.89
C ARG A 107 -19.19 -12.90 12.48
N ASP A 108 -19.83 -11.79 12.83
CA ASP A 108 -21.27 -11.61 12.67
C ASP A 108 -21.66 -11.23 11.23
N VAL A 109 -20.88 -10.35 10.59
CA VAL A 109 -21.21 -9.78 9.27
C VAL A 109 -20.07 -9.83 8.25
N GLY A 110 -19.07 -10.68 8.49
CA GLY A 110 -17.96 -10.92 7.55
C GLY A 110 -16.82 -9.91 7.62
N ILE A 111 -17.06 -8.67 8.07
CA ILE A 111 -16.03 -7.65 8.27
C ILE A 111 -16.27 -6.81 9.53
N GLY A 112 -15.19 -6.41 10.19
CA GLY A 112 -15.19 -5.40 11.24
C GLY A 112 -14.14 -4.34 10.95
N TRP A 113 -14.54 -3.06 10.86
CA TRP A 113 -13.65 -1.91 10.64
C TRP A 113 -13.73 -0.93 11.81
N VAL A 114 -12.70 -0.91 12.65
CA VAL A 114 -12.68 -0.12 13.88
C VAL A 114 -11.55 0.89 13.81
N VAL A 115 -11.89 2.17 13.92
CA VAL A 115 -10.89 3.25 14.04
C VAL A 115 -10.87 3.78 15.45
N ALA A 116 -9.67 4.09 15.93
CA ALA A 116 -9.45 4.66 17.25
C ALA A 116 -8.74 5.99 17.13
N TYR A 117 -9.16 6.93 17.96
CA TYR A 117 -8.58 8.26 18.03
C TYR A 117 -8.59 8.78 19.45
N GLY A 118 -8.17 10.03 19.56
CA GLY A 118 -7.86 10.65 20.81
C GLY A 118 -8.42 12.05 21.01
N LYS A 119 -9.53 12.49 20.40
CA LYS A 119 -9.99 13.88 20.55
C LYS A 119 -11.25 14.02 21.43
N PRO A 120 -11.39 15.11 22.22
CA PRO A 120 -12.62 15.45 22.94
C PRO A 120 -13.77 15.96 22.05
N ASN A 121 -15.00 15.79 22.56
CA ASN A 121 -16.29 16.30 22.05
C ASN A 121 -16.49 17.81 22.26
N THR A 122 -15.55 18.68 21.91
CA THR A 122 -15.81 20.14 22.01
C THR A 122 -15.14 20.94 20.87
N PRO A 123 -15.90 21.73 20.10
CA PRO A 123 -15.35 22.60 19.07
C PRO A 123 -14.86 23.93 19.65
N ASN A 124 -13.78 24.47 19.05
CA ASN A 124 -13.21 25.81 19.24
C ASN A 124 -12.57 26.12 20.60
N ILE A 125 -11.23 26.21 20.60
CA ILE A 125 -10.44 27.38 21.02
C ILE A 125 -8.95 27.04 20.78
N MET A 126 -8.33 27.73 19.82
CA MET A 126 -6.89 27.93 19.78
C MET A 126 -6.54 28.83 20.96
N ASN A 127 -5.54 28.44 21.76
CA ASN A 127 -5.04 29.07 23.00
C ASN A 127 -5.72 28.58 24.29
N LEU A 128 -5.15 27.55 24.92
CA LEU A 128 -4.61 27.61 26.29
C LEU A 128 -4.06 26.23 26.71
N ASN A 129 -2.92 26.25 27.40
CA ASN A 129 -2.24 25.09 28.01
C ASN A 129 -2.99 24.53 29.24
N LEU A 130 -4.23 24.03 29.10
CA LEU A 130 -4.89 23.25 30.15
C LEU A 130 -5.74 22.10 29.58
N TYR A 131 -5.36 20.88 29.95
CA TYR A 131 -6.11 19.61 29.95
C TYR A 131 -7.19 19.41 28.85
N SER A 132 -6.77 18.99 27.66
CA SER A 132 -7.65 18.25 26.75
C SER A 132 -7.50 16.75 27.01
N GLU A 133 -8.57 16.12 27.47
CA GLU A 133 -8.55 14.82 28.15
C GLU A 133 -8.41 13.57 27.27
N ILE A 134 -8.02 13.66 26.00
CA ILE A 134 -8.04 12.47 25.14
C ILE A 134 -6.80 12.46 24.21
N SER A 135 -6.26 11.29 23.87
CA SER A 135 -5.24 11.03 22.84
C SER A 135 -5.19 9.51 22.55
N SER A 136 -4.56 9.01 21.49
CA SER A 136 -4.05 7.63 21.42
C SER A 136 -2.54 7.68 21.23
N ASN A 137 -1.83 6.67 21.74
CA ASN A 137 -0.37 6.67 21.87
C ASN A 137 0.26 5.56 21.03
N HIS A 138 1.59 5.58 20.93
CA HIS A 138 2.37 4.56 20.24
C HIS A 138 1.99 3.14 20.70
N TYR A 139 1.77 2.24 19.74
CA TYR A 139 1.18 0.91 20.00
C TYR A 139 2.15 -0.27 19.82
N GLY A 140 3.45 -0.03 19.71
CA GLY A 140 4.43 -1.10 19.45
C GLY A 140 4.44 -1.55 17.99
N ILE A 141 4.64 -2.85 17.76
CA ILE A 141 4.61 -3.43 16.40
C ILE A 141 3.16 -3.55 15.90
N ALA A 142 2.91 -3.21 14.63
CA ALA A 142 1.57 -3.32 14.06
C ALA A 142 1.14 -4.79 13.88
N GLY A 143 2.11 -5.66 13.57
CA GLY A 143 1.94 -7.10 13.40
C GLY A 143 1.34 -7.81 14.62
N TYR A 144 1.54 -7.28 15.83
CA TYR A 144 0.95 -7.87 17.04
C TYR A 144 -0.58 -7.91 16.97
N TYR A 145 -1.22 -6.89 16.42
CA TYR A 145 -2.68 -6.79 16.36
C TYR A 145 -3.26 -7.60 15.22
N SER A 146 -2.71 -7.49 14.01
CA SER A 146 -3.18 -8.26 12.84
C SER A 146 -3.10 -9.77 13.09
N LYS A 147 -2.02 -10.25 13.75
CA LYS A 147 -1.87 -11.66 14.14
C LYS A 147 -2.90 -12.18 15.13
N GLN A 148 -3.62 -11.31 15.86
CA GLN A 148 -4.69 -11.78 16.75
C GLN A 148 -5.83 -12.45 15.96
N ALA A 149 -6.03 -12.04 14.71
CA ALA A 149 -7.04 -12.62 13.82
C ALA A 149 -6.74 -14.08 13.44
N LEU A 150 -5.46 -14.46 13.36
CA LEU A 150 -5.05 -15.83 13.03
C LEU A 150 -5.63 -16.86 14.01
N LYS A 151 -5.72 -16.50 15.30
CA LYS A 151 -6.30 -17.37 16.35
C LYS A 151 -7.79 -17.67 16.13
N GLN A 152 -8.47 -16.87 15.31
CA GLN A 152 -9.88 -17.04 14.97
C GLN A 152 -10.07 -17.47 13.51
N ASN A 153 -9.00 -17.89 12.83
CA ASN A 153 -9.02 -18.21 11.39
C ASN A 153 -9.54 -17.05 10.52
N MET A 154 -9.24 -15.81 10.92
CA MET A 154 -9.63 -14.59 10.21
C MET A 154 -8.41 -13.85 9.68
N ILE A 155 -8.62 -13.03 8.65
CA ILE A 155 -7.62 -12.08 8.17
C ILE A 155 -7.67 -10.84 9.07
N GLY A 156 -6.52 -10.37 9.54
CA GLY A 156 -6.39 -9.17 10.36
C GLY A 156 -5.57 -8.10 9.67
N MET A 157 -5.97 -6.84 9.77
CA MET A 157 -5.20 -5.69 9.27
C MET A 157 -5.09 -4.61 10.35
N CYS A 158 -3.98 -3.86 10.32
CA CYS A 158 -3.72 -2.80 11.27
C CYS A 158 -2.91 -1.67 10.62
N TYR A 159 -3.28 -0.43 10.97
CA TYR A 159 -2.67 0.80 10.49
C TYR A 159 -2.54 1.81 11.64
N THR A 160 -1.53 2.69 11.59
CA THR A 160 -1.43 3.86 12.48
C THR A 160 -0.68 4.96 11.76
N ASN A 161 -1.06 6.22 11.99
CA ASN A 161 -0.14 7.32 11.70
C ASN A 161 0.86 7.51 12.86
N THR A 162 2.00 8.13 12.59
CA THR A 162 3.05 8.35 13.59
C THR A 162 3.64 9.77 13.52
N SER A 163 4.48 10.13 14.49
CA SER A 163 5.24 11.38 14.44
C SER A 163 6.01 11.56 13.12
N PRO A 164 6.09 12.80 12.58
CA PRO A 164 6.79 13.08 11.32
C PRO A 164 8.26 12.66 11.34
N LEU A 165 8.63 11.80 10.41
CA LEU A 165 10.00 11.27 10.20
C LEU A 165 10.33 11.06 8.71
N VAL A 166 9.33 11.19 7.83
CA VAL A 166 9.42 10.91 6.40
C VAL A 166 9.18 12.20 5.62
N VAL A 167 10.06 12.44 4.66
CA VAL A 167 9.98 13.56 3.72
C VAL A 167 9.16 13.12 2.50
N PRO A 168 8.06 13.81 2.15
CA PRO A 168 7.30 13.51 0.94
C PRO A 168 8.15 13.60 -0.32
N THR A 169 7.75 12.89 -1.38
CA THR A 169 8.41 13.00 -2.68
C THR A 169 8.42 14.46 -3.16
N ARG A 170 9.61 14.96 -3.56
CA ARG A 170 9.92 16.36 -3.92
C ARG A 170 9.94 17.37 -2.77
N GLY A 171 9.63 16.97 -1.53
CA GLY A 171 9.75 17.84 -0.36
C GLY A 171 11.15 17.83 0.24
N LYS A 172 11.38 18.66 1.25
CA LYS A 172 12.62 18.66 2.06
C LYS A 172 12.38 18.64 3.58
N GLU A 173 11.12 18.57 4.01
CA GLU A 173 10.74 18.58 5.42
C GLU A 173 10.02 17.28 5.81
N CYS A 174 10.29 16.78 7.02
CA CYS A 174 9.56 15.65 7.57
C CYS A 174 8.11 16.05 7.86
N THR A 175 7.16 15.42 7.19
CA THR A 175 5.72 15.69 7.40
C THR A 175 4.93 14.45 7.73
N LEU A 176 5.36 13.29 7.23
CA LEU A 176 4.67 12.02 7.42
C LEU A 176 5.38 11.15 8.45
N GLY A 177 4.60 10.36 9.18
CA GLY A 177 5.16 9.27 9.96
C GLY A 177 5.69 8.12 9.10
N THR A 178 6.26 7.12 9.75
CA THR A 178 6.61 5.85 9.08
C THR A 178 5.38 5.01 8.75
N ASN A 179 4.20 5.42 9.26
CA ASN A 179 2.84 5.02 8.88
C ASN A 179 2.74 3.56 8.42
N PRO A 180 2.83 2.57 9.34
CA PRO A 180 2.90 1.17 8.97
C PRO A 180 1.58 0.60 8.45
N ILE A 181 1.71 -0.43 7.61
CA ILE A 181 0.65 -1.29 7.11
C ILE A 181 0.97 -2.71 7.58
N SER A 182 0.04 -3.35 8.29
CA SER A 182 0.15 -4.76 8.64
C SER A 182 -1.06 -5.56 8.22
N VAL A 183 -0.82 -6.77 7.69
CA VAL A 183 -1.84 -7.75 7.27
C VAL A 183 -1.39 -9.14 7.68
N ALA A 184 -2.28 -9.91 8.31
CA ALA A 184 -2.05 -11.31 8.64
C ALA A 184 -3.20 -12.17 8.10
N ALA A 185 -2.90 -13.32 7.49
CA ALA A 185 -3.88 -14.24 6.94
C ALA A 185 -3.53 -15.71 7.26
N PRO A 186 -4.51 -16.54 7.70
CA PRO A 186 -4.25 -17.92 8.11
C PRO A 186 -4.06 -18.86 6.92
N ALA A 187 -3.22 -19.88 7.10
CA ALA A 187 -3.07 -21.01 6.19
C ALA A 187 -3.27 -22.33 6.98
N LYS A 188 -3.10 -23.49 6.33
CA LYS A 188 -3.19 -24.80 7.03
C LYS A 188 -2.06 -24.98 8.04
N ASP A 189 -2.31 -25.86 9.01
CA ASP A 189 -1.32 -26.37 9.98
C ASP A 189 -0.58 -25.28 10.78
N GLY A 190 -1.22 -24.14 10.99
CA GLY A 190 -0.67 -23.01 11.76
C GLY A 190 0.32 -22.13 10.99
N ASP A 191 0.51 -22.36 9.68
CA ASP A 191 1.24 -21.42 8.81
C ASP A 191 0.40 -20.17 8.52
N SER A 192 1.06 -19.09 8.11
CA SER A 192 0.45 -17.78 7.98
C SER A 192 1.23 -16.87 7.04
N PHE A 193 0.52 -15.97 6.38
CA PHE A 193 1.09 -14.76 5.80
C PHE A 193 1.08 -13.66 6.84
N GLU A 194 2.21 -13.00 7.07
CA GLU A 194 2.34 -11.91 8.04
C GLU A 194 3.16 -10.77 7.44
N LEU A 195 2.48 -9.79 6.87
CA LEU A 195 3.08 -8.53 6.43
C LEU A 195 3.04 -7.52 7.58
N ASP A 196 4.20 -6.96 7.96
CA ASP A 196 4.31 -5.78 8.82
C ASP A 196 5.40 -4.86 8.27
N MET A 197 4.98 -3.73 7.68
CA MET A 197 5.89 -2.83 6.99
C MET A 197 5.60 -1.36 7.26
N ALA A 198 6.65 -0.58 7.52
CA ALA A 198 6.61 0.87 7.40
C ALA A 198 6.49 1.29 5.93
N THR A 199 5.79 2.41 5.66
CA THR A 199 5.70 3.05 4.34
C THR A 199 6.93 3.89 3.99
N SER A 200 7.86 4.11 4.94
CA SER A 200 9.22 4.59 4.67
C SER A 200 10.09 3.50 4.02
N ALA A 201 11.17 3.85 3.32
CA ALA A 201 12.09 2.87 2.75
C ALA A 201 12.71 1.98 3.83
N VAL A 202 13.10 2.59 4.95
CA VAL A 202 13.74 1.92 6.09
C VAL A 202 13.19 2.44 7.42
N ALA A 203 13.34 1.68 8.50
CA ALA A 203 13.07 2.17 9.85
C ALA A 203 14.20 3.10 10.33
N LEU A 204 13.84 4.20 11.01
CA LEU A 204 14.81 5.18 11.54
C LEU A 204 15.92 4.54 12.39
N GLY A 205 15.56 3.54 13.19
CA GLY A 205 16.52 2.83 14.06
C GLY A 205 17.66 2.14 13.30
N LYS A 206 17.45 1.76 12.02
CA LYS A 206 18.54 1.22 11.18
C LYS A 206 19.51 2.34 10.79
N VAL A 207 19.03 3.54 10.44
CA VAL A 207 19.89 4.70 10.18
C VAL A 207 20.70 5.08 11.43
N GLU A 208 20.05 5.11 12.61
CA GLU A 208 20.73 5.35 13.89
C GLU A 208 21.84 4.33 14.18
N LEU A 209 21.61 3.05 13.85
CA LEU A 209 22.61 1.99 14.02
C LEU A 209 23.82 2.20 13.12
N TYR A 210 23.61 2.53 11.85
CA TYR A 210 24.69 2.81 10.90
C TYR A 210 25.49 4.05 11.31
N ALA A 211 24.82 5.11 11.78
CA ALA A 211 25.49 6.29 12.33
C ALA A 211 26.39 5.94 13.52
N ARG A 212 25.90 5.14 14.48
CA ARG A 212 26.67 4.70 15.65
C ARG A 212 27.89 3.85 15.27
N ASN A 213 27.78 3.08 14.19
CA ASN A 213 28.86 2.26 13.68
C ASN A 213 29.82 3.00 12.75
N GLY A 214 29.53 4.27 12.41
CA GLY A 214 30.31 5.04 11.43
C GLY A 214 30.24 4.48 10.01
N CYS A 215 29.15 3.78 9.66
CA CYS A 215 28.95 3.18 8.33
C CYS A 215 28.03 4.05 7.47
N SER A 216 28.24 4.05 6.15
CA SER A 216 27.32 4.65 5.19
C SER A 216 26.04 3.83 5.05
N ILE A 217 24.92 4.51 4.83
CA ILE A 217 23.63 3.89 4.53
C ILE A 217 23.46 3.70 3.02
N PRO A 218 22.68 2.69 2.57
CA PRO A 218 22.27 2.59 1.18
C PRO A 218 21.56 3.85 0.68
N GLU A 219 21.76 4.20 -0.58
CA GLU A 219 20.98 5.24 -1.24
C GLU A 219 19.49 4.89 -1.24
N GLY A 220 18.64 5.91 -1.15
CA GLY A 220 17.18 5.73 -1.05
C GLY A 220 16.68 5.38 0.35
N TRP A 221 17.52 5.44 1.39
CA TRP A 221 17.08 5.33 2.79
C TRP A 221 16.63 6.68 3.38
N GLY A 222 17.26 7.77 2.98
CA GLY A 222 16.96 9.11 3.50
C GLY A 222 17.56 10.23 2.66
N CYS A 223 17.21 11.45 3.03
CA CYS A 223 17.70 12.68 2.43
C CYS A 223 18.23 13.65 3.51
N ASP A 224 19.02 14.62 3.09
CA ASP A 224 19.49 15.72 3.93
C ASP A 224 18.40 16.81 4.14
N SER A 225 18.77 17.92 4.79
CA SER A 225 17.88 19.06 5.05
C SER A 225 17.43 19.82 3.80
N ASN A 226 18.05 19.58 2.65
CA ASN A 226 17.64 20.15 1.36
C ASN A 226 16.71 19.19 0.60
N GLY A 227 16.42 18.01 1.15
CA GLY A 227 15.64 16.99 0.47
C GLY A 227 16.43 16.19 -0.57
N LEU A 228 17.77 16.32 -0.58
CA LEU A 228 18.63 15.60 -1.51
C LEU A 228 19.04 14.23 -0.93
N PRO A 229 19.04 13.15 -1.73
CA PRO A 229 19.45 11.82 -1.26
C PRO A 229 20.82 11.84 -0.58
N SER A 230 20.97 11.11 0.53
CA SER A 230 22.24 11.02 1.25
C SER A 230 22.57 9.59 1.67
N SER A 231 23.84 9.22 1.52
CA SER A 231 24.42 7.96 2.02
C SER A 231 25.15 8.14 3.36
N ASP A 232 25.30 9.38 3.86
CA ASP A 232 25.76 9.63 5.23
C ASP A 232 24.53 9.63 6.16
N PRO A 233 24.47 8.78 7.18
CA PRO A 233 23.34 8.77 8.11
C PRO A 233 23.26 10.05 8.96
N LYS A 234 24.32 10.84 9.13
CA LYS A 234 24.31 12.06 9.96
C LYS A 234 23.37 13.15 9.44
N PRO A 235 23.47 13.62 8.18
CA PRO A 235 22.54 14.63 7.65
C PRO A 235 21.09 14.15 7.63
N VAL A 236 20.86 12.84 7.43
CA VAL A 236 19.52 12.24 7.52
C VAL A 236 18.95 12.36 8.94
N LEU A 237 19.78 12.19 9.97
CA LEU A 237 19.36 12.30 11.37
C LEU A 237 19.32 13.74 11.90
N SER A 238 19.95 14.69 11.20
CA SER A 238 20.19 16.06 11.67
C SER A 238 19.64 17.09 10.67
N GLY A 239 18.32 17.19 10.59
CA GLY A 239 17.60 18.16 9.77
C GLY A 239 17.03 17.58 8.48
N GLY A 240 17.51 16.44 8.02
CA GLY A 240 16.91 15.65 6.94
C GLY A 240 15.80 14.72 7.41
N GLY A 241 15.62 13.61 6.70
CA GLY A 241 14.62 12.61 7.05
C GLY A 241 14.66 11.34 6.22
N LEU A 242 13.82 10.38 6.60
CA LEU A 242 13.61 9.17 5.80
C LEU A 242 12.86 9.53 4.52
N VAL A 243 13.04 8.72 3.49
CA VAL A 243 12.22 8.81 2.27
C VAL A 243 11.19 7.67 2.23
N PRO A 244 10.11 7.80 1.44
CA PRO A 244 9.11 6.76 1.29
C PRO A 244 9.68 5.50 0.63
N VAL A 245 9.00 4.35 0.78
CA VAL A 245 9.34 3.14 0.04
C VAL A 245 9.25 3.42 -1.47
N GLY A 246 10.25 2.96 -2.22
CA GLY A 246 10.46 3.37 -3.59
C GLY A 246 11.46 4.53 -3.73
N GLY A 247 11.93 5.14 -2.64
CA GLY A 247 13.07 6.06 -2.66
C GLY A 247 12.80 7.38 -3.39
N SER A 248 13.52 7.63 -4.47
CA SER A 248 13.37 8.84 -5.27
C SER A 248 12.13 8.78 -6.16
N GLU A 249 11.75 9.89 -6.78
CA GLU A 249 10.62 9.88 -7.73
C GLU A 249 10.85 8.90 -8.89
N THR A 250 12.08 8.79 -9.39
CA THR A 250 12.46 7.89 -10.49
C THR A 250 12.27 6.42 -10.15
N THR A 251 12.53 6.03 -8.90
CA THR A 251 12.39 4.65 -8.41
C THR A 251 11.04 4.35 -7.75
N GLY A 252 10.10 5.30 -7.82
CA GLY A 252 8.71 5.10 -7.41
C GLY A 252 8.38 5.59 -5.99
N GLY A 253 9.18 6.48 -5.39
CA GLY A 253 8.93 7.03 -4.05
C GLY A 253 7.56 7.68 -3.87
N TYR A 254 6.95 8.21 -4.95
CA TYR A 254 5.59 8.74 -4.92
C TYR A 254 4.53 7.68 -4.56
N LYS A 255 4.81 6.40 -4.82
CA LYS A 255 3.95 5.27 -4.44
C LYS A 255 3.98 5.05 -2.93
N GLY A 256 5.17 5.01 -2.33
CA GLY A 256 5.33 4.93 -0.88
C GLY A 256 4.75 6.14 -0.16
N TYR A 257 4.90 7.33 -0.75
CA TYR A 257 4.27 8.56 -0.26
C TYR A 257 2.74 8.45 -0.30
N GLY A 258 2.18 7.97 -1.41
CA GLY A 258 0.74 7.71 -1.53
C GLY A 258 0.23 6.72 -0.49
N LEU A 259 0.96 5.62 -0.24
CA LEU A 259 0.62 4.66 0.82
C LEU A 259 0.67 5.29 2.22
N ALA A 260 1.64 6.17 2.48
CA ALA A 260 1.73 6.88 3.76
C ALA A 260 0.55 7.84 3.96
N LEU A 261 0.11 8.53 2.90
CA LEU A 261 -1.10 9.36 2.91
C LEU A 261 -2.38 8.52 3.05
N MET A 262 -2.48 7.35 2.40
CA MET A 262 -3.59 6.42 2.62
C MET A 262 -3.74 6.06 4.11
N VAL A 263 -2.62 5.80 4.80
CA VAL A 263 -2.64 5.56 6.25
C VAL A 263 -3.08 6.81 7.03
N GLU A 264 -2.66 8.02 6.64
CA GLU A 264 -3.20 9.26 7.22
C GLU A 264 -4.71 9.40 7.01
N VAL A 265 -5.24 9.00 5.85
CA VAL A 265 -6.69 9.02 5.59
C VAL A 265 -7.42 8.11 6.57
N PHE A 266 -6.96 6.87 6.79
CA PHE A 266 -7.63 5.94 7.70
C PHE A 266 -7.47 6.30 9.18
N CYS A 267 -6.28 6.76 9.55
CA CYS A 267 -5.92 6.95 10.95
C CYS A 267 -6.17 8.39 11.40
N GLY A 268 -5.66 9.36 10.65
CA GLY A 268 -5.81 10.78 10.93
C GLY A 268 -7.20 11.29 10.61
N ILE A 269 -7.58 11.20 9.34
CA ILE A 269 -8.75 11.89 8.79
C ILE A 269 -10.03 11.19 9.22
N LEU A 270 -10.15 9.88 8.99
CA LEU A 270 -11.36 9.11 9.28
C LEU A 270 -11.61 8.99 10.79
N ALA A 271 -10.56 8.76 11.57
CA ALA A 271 -10.67 8.68 13.03
C ALA A 271 -10.80 10.06 13.70
N GLY A 272 -10.43 11.16 13.02
CA GLY A 272 -10.47 12.51 13.60
C GLY A 272 -9.32 12.81 14.58
N SER A 273 -8.19 12.11 14.44
CA SER A 273 -6.97 12.34 15.22
C SER A 273 -6.11 13.44 14.59
N ASN A 274 -4.94 13.72 15.18
CA ASN A 274 -3.93 14.53 14.51
C ASN A 274 -3.34 13.74 13.33
N TYR A 275 -2.89 14.45 12.31
CA TYR A 275 -2.25 13.92 11.10
C TYR A 275 -1.08 14.81 10.68
N SER A 276 -0.14 14.23 9.93
CA SER A 276 1.00 14.96 9.37
C SER A 276 1.72 15.84 10.42
N LYS A 277 2.09 17.09 10.08
CA LYS A 277 2.74 18.06 10.97
C LYS A 277 1.95 18.45 12.22
N HIS A 278 0.65 18.14 12.29
CA HIS A 278 -0.15 18.38 13.50
C HIS A 278 0.19 17.38 14.61
N ILE A 279 0.81 16.25 14.28
CA ILE A 279 1.37 15.32 15.27
C ILE A 279 2.67 15.90 15.82
N ARG A 280 2.89 15.79 17.14
CA ARG A 280 4.16 16.22 17.75
C ARG A 280 5.37 15.47 17.17
N THR A 281 6.53 16.12 17.17
CA THR A 281 7.79 15.55 16.70
C THR A 281 8.20 14.34 17.53
N TRP A 282 8.88 13.39 16.88
CA TRP A 282 9.38 12.18 17.53
C TRP A 282 10.28 12.51 18.75
N ARG A 283 10.10 11.77 19.85
CA ARG A 283 10.77 11.96 21.17
C ARG A 283 10.45 13.24 21.92
N MET A 284 9.69 14.17 21.34
CA MET A 284 9.22 15.35 22.08
C MET A 284 8.04 14.94 22.95
N THR A 285 8.13 15.28 24.24
CA THR A 285 7.12 14.99 25.27
C THR A 285 6.52 16.29 25.81
N ASP A 286 6.36 17.29 24.96
CA ASP A 286 5.83 18.63 25.27
C ASP A 286 4.30 18.67 25.23
N ARG A 287 3.68 17.82 24.40
CA ARG A 287 2.23 17.66 24.26
C ARG A 287 1.85 16.21 24.03
N ARG A 288 0.56 15.89 24.07
CA ARG A 288 0.02 14.56 23.74
C ARG A 288 0.20 14.25 22.24
N ALA A 289 0.31 12.97 21.89
CA ALA A 289 0.55 12.57 20.50
C ALA A 289 -0.70 12.70 19.63
N ASN A 290 -1.87 12.30 20.17
CA ASN A 290 -3.14 12.19 19.45
C ASN A 290 -3.01 11.43 18.12
N LEU A 291 -2.40 10.24 18.18
CA LEU A 291 -2.29 9.36 17.02
C LEU A 291 -3.66 8.74 16.71
N GLY A 292 -3.85 8.37 15.46
CA GLY A 292 -4.99 7.61 14.99
C GLY A 292 -4.57 6.19 14.64
N GLN A 293 -5.48 5.24 14.83
CA GLN A 293 -5.23 3.82 14.58
C GLN A 293 -6.45 3.20 13.89
N CYS A 294 -6.22 2.23 13.02
CA CYS A 294 -7.28 1.49 12.33
C CYS A 294 -7.01 -0.02 12.45
N PHE A 295 -8.05 -0.77 12.82
CA PHE A 295 -8.02 -2.21 13.02
C PHE A 295 -9.15 -2.85 12.21
N VAL A 296 -8.79 -3.81 11.37
CA VAL A 296 -9.76 -4.48 10.49
C VAL A 296 -9.65 -5.99 10.69
N ALA A 297 -10.79 -6.66 10.74
CA ALA A 297 -10.86 -8.11 10.68
C ALA A 297 -11.81 -8.53 9.55
N LEU A 298 -11.47 -9.59 8.83
CA LEU A 298 -12.26 -10.13 7.73
C LEU A 298 -12.38 -11.65 7.91
N ASN A 299 -13.61 -12.16 7.88
CA ASN A 299 -13.87 -13.60 7.98
C ASN A 299 -13.91 -14.23 6.58
N PRO A 300 -12.94 -15.10 6.22
CA PRO A 300 -12.90 -15.75 4.91
C PRO A 300 -14.13 -16.62 4.59
N GLU A 301 -14.85 -17.10 5.60
CA GLU A 301 -16.02 -17.98 5.42
C GLU A 301 -17.18 -17.30 4.67
N PHE A 302 -17.24 -15.97 4.67
CA PHE A 302 -18.22 -15.18 3.92
C PHE A 302 -17.91 -15.09 2.41
N PHE A 303 -16.78 -15.64 1.97
CA PHE A 303 -16.30 -15.58 0.59
C PHE A 303 -16.09 -16.99 0.03
N ALA A 304 -15.13 -17.18 -0.88
CA ALA A 304 -14.94 -18.46 -1.54
C ALA A 304 -14.40 -19.52 -0.56
N ASP A 305 -14.97 -20.72 -0.60
CA ASP A 305 -14.54 -21.85 0.24
C ASP A 305 -13.10 -22.26 -0.07
N GLY A 306 -12.41 -22.95 0.85
CA GLY A 306 -11.03 -23.44 0.61
C GLY A 306 -9.94 -22.37 0.73
N PHE A 307 -10.18 -21.31 1.52
CA PHE A 307 -9.22 -20.22 1.74
C PHE A 307 -7.85 -20.73 2.22
N ASN A 308 -7.81 -21.51 3.31
CA ASN A 308 -6.56 -21.98 3.92
C ASN A 308 -5.73 -22.84 2.96
N ASP A 309 -6.38 -23.61 2.09
CA ASP A 309 -5.74 -24.49 1.11
C ASP A 309 -5.01 -23.69 0.04
N ARG A 310 -5.72 -22.73 -0.57
CA ARG A 310 -5.13 -21.80 -1.54
C ARG A 310 -4.03 -20.97 -0.89
N MET A 311 -4.22 -20.58 0.37
CA MET A 311 -3.22 -19.82 1.11
C MET A 311 -1.93 -20.61 1.31
N SER A 312 -2.03 -21.87 1.77
CA SER A 312 -0.88 -22.77 1.90
C SER A 312 -0.18 -23.04 0.58
N ASP A 313 -0.95 -23.19 -0.50
CA ASP A 313 -0.39 -23.36 -1.85
C ASP A 313 0.38 -22.11 -2.31
N LEU A 314 -0.19 -20.91 -2.18
CA LEU A 314 0.49 -19.65 -2.50
C LEU A 314 1.81 -19.49 -1.73
N LEU A 315 1.81 -19.73 -0.41
CA LEU A 315 3.01 -19.62 0.40
C LEU A 315 4.07 -20.65 0.02
N SER A 316 3.65 -21.90 -0.21
CA SER A 316 4.54 -22.98 -0.62
C SER A 316 5.14 -22.74 -1.99
N LEU A 317 4.34 -22.26 -2.95
CA LEU A 317 4.77 -21.89 -4.29
C LEU A 317 5.92 -20.90 -4.23
N HIS A 318 5.78 -19.84 -3.42
CA HIS A 318 6.79 -18.78 -3.32
C HIS A 318 8.07 -19.23 -2.58
N ARG A 319 7.95 -20.02 -1.51
CA ARG A 319 9.12 -20.57 -0.80
C ARG A 319 9.92 -21.56 -1.66
N ASN A 320 9.27 -22.23 -2.60
CA ASN A 320 9.88 -23.22 -3.49
C ASN A 320 10.40 -22.64 -4.82
N LEU A 321 10.34 -21.32 -5.02
CA LEU A 321 10.89 -20.69 -6.22
C LEU A 321 12.41 -20.82 -6.27
N GLU A 322 12.96 -20.94 -7.48
CA GLU A 322 14.40 -20.89 -7.68
C GLU A 322 14.92 -19.49 -7.27
N PRO A 323 15.86 -19.42 -6.31
CA PRO A 323 16.40 -18.15 -5.88
C PRO A 323 17.43 -17.61 -6.89
N ALA A 324 17.49 -16.29 -7.04
CA ALA A 324 18.52 -15.57 -7.81
C ALA A 324 19.93 -15.97 -7.36
N GLU A 325 20.12 -16.06 -6.03
CA GLU A 325 21.35 -16.53 -5.41
C GLU A 325 21.05 -17.79 -4.57
N PRO A 326 21.70 -18.95 -4.81
CA PRO A 326 21.40 -20.21 -4.11
C PRO A 326 21.45 -20.14 -2.57
N GLN A 327 22.27 -19.25 -2.01
CA GLN A 327 22.43 -19.06 -0.56
C GLN A 327 21.34 -18.17 0.06
N ARG A 328 20.46 -17.56 -0.75
CA ARG A 328 19.45 -16.60 -0.31
C ARG A 328 18.09 -17.03 -0.84
N PRO A 329 17.41 -17.97 -0.18
CA PRO A 329 16.11 -18.46 -0.61
C PRO A 329 15.07 -17.33 -0.62
N VAL A 330 14.07 -17.47 -1.50
CA VAL A 330 12.86 -16.64 -1.48
C VAL A 330 12.12 -16.88 -0.17
N LEU A 331 11.69 -15.79 0.47
CA LEU A 331 10.96 -15.81 1.73
C LEU A 331 9.58 -15.22 1.51
N VAL A 332 8.57 -15.69 2.23
CA VAL A 332 7.27 -15.01 2.29
C VAL A 332 7.18 -14.12 3.54
N PRO A 333 6.32 -13.09 3.54
CA PRO A 333 6.12 -12.25 4.73
C PRO A 333 5.81 -13.09 5.98
N GLY A 334 6.57 -12.85 7.05
CA GLY A 334 6.53 -13.59 8.31
C GLY A 334 7.63 -14.64 8.47
N ASP A 335 8.30 -15.09 7.39
CA ASP A 335 9.38 -16.08 7.50
C ASP A 335 10.59 -15.59 8.32
N PRO A 336 11.11 -14.35 8.11
CA PRO A 336 12.21 -13.82 8.94
C PRO A 336 11.85 -13.79 10.43
N GLU A 337 10.64 -13.35 10.73
CA GLU A 337 10.09 -13.19 12.08
C GLU A 337 9.88 -14.56 12.76
N ARG A 338 9.31 -15.53 12.04
CA ARG A 338 9.19 -16.94 12.52
C ARG A 338 10.54 -17.57 12.82
N LYS A 339 11.53 -17.37 11.94
CA LYS A 339 12.90 -17.86 12.16
C LYS A 339 13.54 -17.25 13.40
N HIS A 340 13.33 -15.96 13.64
CA HIS A 340 13.85 -15.30 14.84
C HIS A 340 13.18 -15.83 16.11
N ASN A 341 11.85 -16.02 16.08
CA ASN A 341 11.10 -16.56 17.21
C ASN A 341 11.54 -18.00 17.52
N GLN A 342 11.71 -18.83 16.49
CA GLN A 342 12.28 -20.18 16.64
C GLN A 342 13.68 -20.13 17.28
N THR A 343 14.55 -19.24 16.81
CA THR A 343 15.88 -19.06 17.41
C THR A 343 15.78 -18.69 18.90
N CYS A 344 14.85 -17.80 19.28
CA CYS A 344 14.66 -17.44 20.68
C CYS A 344 14.18 -18.64 21.53
N ARG A 345 13.32 -19.51 20.97
CA ARG A 345 12.87 -20.73 21.64
C ARG A 345 14.00 -21.75 21.81
N GLU A 346 14.82 -21.94 20.78
CA GLU A 346 15.99 -22.83 20.80
C GLU A 346 17.05 -22.37 21.82
N LEU A 347 17.19 -21.05 21.99
CA LEU A 347 18.10 -20.48 22.98
C LEU A 347 17.52 -20.46 24.40
N ASP A 348 16.21 -20.70 24.58
CA ASP A 348 15.48 -20.46 25.84
C ASP A 348 15.59 -19.00 26.33
N GLY A 349 15.54 -18.04 25.40
CA GLY A 349 15.58 -16.63 25.73
C GLY A 349 15.73 -15.69 24.53
N ILE A 350 15.68 -14.40 24.81
CA ILE A 350 15.76 -13.33 23.82
C ILE A 350 17.18 -12.74 23.82
N PRO A 351 17.88 -12.71 22.67
CA PRO A 351 19.24 -12.20 22.60
C PRO A 351 19.29 -10.68 22.48
N TYR A 352 19.72 -9.99 23.54
CA TYR A 352 19.95 -8.55 23.55
C TYR A 352 21.44 -8.19 23.44
N SER A 353 21.74 -6.98 22.93
CA SER A 353 23.10 -6.44 23.07
C SER A 353 23.35 -6.01 24.52
N LEU A 354 24.59 -6.15 24.99
CA LEU A 354 24.97 -5.69 26.34
C LEU A 354 24.71 -4.20 26.56
N SER A 355 24.77 -3.38 25.50
CA SER A 355 24.46 -1.95 25.58
C SER A 355 23.02 -1.69 26.01
N VAL A 356 22.06 -2.47 25.48
CA VAL A 356 20.64 -2.37 25.83
C VAL A 356 20.44 -2.76 27.29
N VAL A 357 21.03 -3.88 27.71
CA VAL A 357 20.92 -4.36 29.10
C VAL A 357 21.50 -3.34 30.09
N LYS A 358 22.69 -2.78 29.80
CA LYS A 358 23.31 -1.74 30.63
C LYS A 358 22.46 -0.47 30.70
N HIS A 359 21.87 -0.07 29.58
CA HIS A 359 20.98 1.09 29.50
C HIS A 359 19.72 0.91 30.35
N MET A 360 19.06 -0.25 30.22
CA MET A 360 17.88 -0.59 31.03
C MET A 360 18.24 -0.61 32.52
N ARG A 361 19.38 -1.19 32.89
CA ARG A 361 19.88 -1.18 34.26
C ARG A 361 20.06 0.24 34.79
N TYR A 362 20.77 1.09 34.05
CA TYR A 362 21.07 2.46 34.49
C TYR A 362 19.79 3.29 34.71
N ASN A 363 18.86 3.28 33.75
CA ASN A 363 17.66 4.12 33.79
C ASN A 363 16.57 3.62 34.75
N PHE A 364 16.49 2.30 34.99
CA PHE A 364 15.45 1.69 35.80
C PHE A 364 15.96 1.18 37.17
N ASN A 365 17.16 1.59 37.59
CA ASN A 365 17.74 1.31 38.91
C ASN A 365 16.82 1.68 40.09
N PHE A 366 15.91 2.64 39.93
CA PHE A 366 14.94 3.01 40.98
C PHE A 366 13.92 1.89 41.27
N ILE A 367 13.68 0.99 40.31
CA ILE A 367 12.81 -0.19 40.45
C ILE A 367 13.60 -1.37 41.05
N ALA A 368 14.90 -1.44 40.80
CA ALA A 368 15.78 -2.50 41.32
C ALA A 368 15.83 -2.55 42.87
N LYS A 369 15.50 -1.45 43.56
CA LYS A 369 15.44 -1.40 45.03
C LYS A 369 14.20 -2.05 45.64
N THR A 370 13.17 -2.41 44.86
CA THR A 370 11.87 -2.80 45.43
C THR A 370 11.45 -4.27 45.27
N ARG A 371 11.93 -5.09 44.31
CA ARG A 371 11.61 -6.57 44.31
C ARG A 371 12.21 -7.50 43.22
N LEU A 372 13.46 -7.37 42.75
CA LEU A 372 14.06 -8.39 41.85
C LEU A 372 15.57 -8.68 42.09
N PRO A 373 15.97 -9.37 43.18
CA PRO A 373 17.37 -9.74 43.40
C PRO A 373 17.85 -10.93 42.55
N ALA A 374 16.99 -11.92 42.25
CA ALA A 374 17.43 -13.15 41.58
C ALA A 374 17.78 -12.96 40.09
N LEU A 375 17.02 -12.11 39.39
CA LEU A 375 17.30 -11.65 38.02
C LEU A 375 18.63 -10.87 37.93
N TRP A 376 19.00 -10.20 39.03
CA TRP A 376 20.19 -9.35 39.13
C TRP A 376 21.50 -10.14 39.24
N GLU A 377 21.46 -11.32 39.88
CA GLU A 377 22.63 -12.20 40.00
C GLU A 377 22.73 -13.19 38.82
N CYS A 378 21.61 -13.64 38.24
CA CYS A 378 21.62 -14.60 37.11
C CYS A 378 22.08 -13.98 35.78
N LEU A 379 21.96 -12.65 35.63
CA LEU A 379 22.51 -11.85 34.51
C LEU A 379 24.03 -11.95 34.34
N PHE A 380 24.75 -12.61 35.25
CA PHE A 380 26.21 -12.75 35.25
C PHE A 380 26.76 -14.15 34.94
N CYS A 381 25.91 -15.14 34.63
CA CYS A 381 26.38 -16.44 34.12
C CYS A 381 26.27 -16.51 32.58
N CYS A 382 27.02 -15.67 31.87
CA CYS A 382 27.22 -15.83 30.44
C CYS A 382 27.98 -17.13 30.14
N ARG A 383 27.37 -18.11 29.47
CA ARG A 383 28.11 -19.18 28.78
C ARG A 383 28.67 -18.60 27.47
N PRO A 384 30.01 -18.59 27.26
CA PRO A 384 30.58 -18.20 25.98
C PRO A 384 30.36 -19.32 24.96
N THR A 385 29.89 -18.97 23.76
CA THR A 385 30.00 -19.85 22.58
C THR A 385 31.14 -19.34 21.71
N ASP A 386 32.21 -20.12 21.63
CA ASP A 386 33.40 -19.87 20.83
C ASP A 386 33.30 -20.59 19.47
N SER A 387 33.52 -19.85 18.38
CA SER A 387 34.31 -20.33 17.23
C SER A 387 34.50 -19.18 16.23
N SER A 388 35.75 -18.95 15.82
CA SER A 388 36.17 -17.86 14.94
C SER A 388 36.96 -18.35 13.72
N SER A 389 37.09 -17.44 12.74
CA SER A 389 38.04 -17.33 11.61
C SER A 389 37.34 -17.37 10.22
N LYS A 390 37.73 -16.61 9.19
CA LYS A 390 38.69 -15.52 8.91
C LYS A 390 38.40 -15.06 7.46
N MET A 391 38.43 -13.75 7.16
CA MET A 391 39.19 -13.12 6.07
C MET A 391 38.74 -11.68 5.82
N ALA A 392 39.72 -10.78 5.70
CA ALA A 392 39.60 -9.40 5.25
C ALA A 392 40.82 -9.05 4.37
N ALA A 393 40.66 -8.01 3.54
CA ALA A 393 41.57 -7.39 2.54
C ALA A 393 41.50 -8.05 1.13
N GLN A 394 41.51 -7.35 -0.01
CA GLN A 394 41.79 -5.94 -0.38
C GLN A 394 41.39 -5.76 -1.87
N LEU A 395 40.95 -4.57 -2.33
CA LEU A 395 41.51 -3.93 -3.55
C LEU A 395 41.07 -2.46 -3.69
N HIS A 396 41.98 -1.63 -4.22
CA HIS A 396 41.94 -0.17 -4.35
C HIS A 396 41.57 0.27 -5.79
N CYS A 397 40.94 1.46 -5.86
CA CYS A 397 40.95 2.50 -6.91
C CYS A 397 40.80 2.18 -8.40
N MET A 398 39.82 2.82 -9.05
CA MET A 398 40.04 3.76 -10.16
C MET A 398 38.86 4.75 -10.27
N VAL A 399 39.21 6.02 -10.45
CA VAL A 399 38.34 7.19 -10.66
C VAL A 399 38.21 7.36 -12.17
N ASP A 400 37.00 7.58 -12.69
CA ASP A 400 36.82 8.30 -13.95
C ASP A 400 35.58 9.19 -13.90
N ASN A 401 35.81 10.45 -14.24
CA ASN A 401 34.83 11.52 -14.38
C ASN A 401 34.01 11.31 -15.67
N VAL A 402 32.68 11.40 -15.56
CA VAL A 402 31.83 11.76 -16.71
C VAL A 402 30.89 12.88 -16.27
N HIS A 403 31.19 14.09 -16.75
CA HIS A 403 30.25 15.20 -16.80
C HIS A 403 29.19 14.90 -17.88
N GLU A 404 27.94 14.72 -17.48
CA GLU A 404 26.82 14.76 -18.41
C GLU A 404 26.05 16.09 -18.30
N LYS A 405 25.94 16.72 -19.46
CA LYS A 405 25.31 18.01 -19.68
C LYS A 405 23.81 17.90 -19.43
N GLN A 406 23.32 18.76 -18.55
CA GLN A 406 21.91 19.08 -18.41
C GLN A 406 21.36 19.59 -19.75
N THR A 407 20.46 18.83 -20.37
CA THR A 407 19.53 19.37 -21.35
C THR A 407 18.26 19.80 -20.64
N LYS A 408 17.93 21.09 -20.82
CA LYS A 408 16.71 21.74 -20.32
C LYS A 408 15.48 21.06 -20.92
N PRO A 409 14.35 20.95 -20.18
CA PRO A 409 13.08 20.59 -20.77
C PRO A 409 12.49 21.83 -21.45
N THR A 410 12.43 21.83 -22.77
CA THR A 410 11.66 22.80 -23.57
C THR A 410 10.74 22.06 -24.52
N ALA A 411 9.51 22.60 -24.64
CA ALA A 411 8.46 22.35 -25.63
C ALA A 411 7.63 21.06 -25.50
N VAL A 412 6.48 21.19 -24.81
CA VAL A 412 5.37 20.22 -24.83
C VAL A 412 4.52 20.35 -26.12
N CYS A 413 4.80 21.32 -27.00
CA CYS A 413 3.88 21.69 -28.09
C CYS A 413 4.19 21.18 -29.51
N GLU A 414 5.26 20.41 -29.76
CA GLU A 414 5.62 20.02 -31.14
C GLU A 414 5.33 18.54 -31.51
N PHE A 415 4.83 17.72 -30.58
CA PHE A 415 4.87 16.26 -30.74
C PHE A 415 3.51 15.53 -30.83
N TYR A 416 2.41 16.20 -30.50
CA TYR A 416 1.07 15.66 -30.74
C TYR A 416 0.57 16.15 -32.09
N LYS A 417 0.33 15.22 -33.02
CA LYS A 417 -0.09 15.57 -34.39
C LYS A 417 -1.60 15.43 -34.60
N CYS A 418 -2.33 14.85 -33.63
CA CYS A 418 -3.77 14.63 -33.71
C CYS A 418 -4.41 14.86 -32.34
N LEU A 419 -5.40 15.76 -32.30
CA LEU A 419 -6.32 15.94 -31.17
C LEU A 419 -7.62 15.22 -31.57
N LEU A 420 -8.11 14.34 -30.70
CA LEU A 420 -9.40 13.67 -30.90
C LEU A 420 -10.34 14.04 -29.76
N GLU A 421 -11.58 14.34 -30.10
CA GLU A 421 -12.62 14.63 -29.10
C GLU A 421 -12.88 13.39 -28.24
N PRO A 422 -13.01 13.52 -26.91
CA PRO A 422 -13.31 12.37 -26.04
C PRO A 422 -14.53 11.58 -26.51
N MET A 423 -15.56 12.28 -27.00
CA MET A 423 -16.78 11.67 -27.53
C MET A 423 -16.54 10.83 -28.79
N GLU A 424 -15.67 11.29 -29.70
CA GLU A 424 -15.30 10.53 -30.90
C GLU A 424 -14.55 9.25 -30.54
N VAL A 425 -13.68 9.33 -29.54
CA VAL A 425 -12.94 8.17 -29.02
C VAL A 425 -13.89 7.17 -28.35
N ARG A 426 -14.84 7.65 -27.53
CA ARG A 426 -15.85 6.78 -26.90
C ARG A 426 -16.68 6.05 -27.95
N GLU A 427 -17.16 6.78 -28.96
CA GLU A 427 -17.97 6.18 -30.03
C GLU A 427 -17.16 5.18 -30.85
N PHE A 428 -15.88 5.46 -31.13
CA PHE A 428 -14.99 4.50 -31.78
C PHE A 428 -14.89 3.18 -31.01
N ILE A 429 -14.58 3.23 -29.70
CA ILE A 429 -14.46 2.04 -28.86
C ILE A 429 -15.79 1.27 -28.84
N LYS A 430 -16.91 1.99 -28.69
CA LYS A 430 -18.24 1.41 -28.65
C LYS A 430 -18.56 0.68 -29.96
N GLN A 431 -18.29 1.28 -31.12
CA GLN A 431 -18.50 0.66 -32.43
C GLN A 431 -17.65 -0.59 -32.61
N CYS A 432 -16.38 -0.59 -32.19
CA CYS A 432 -15.53 -1.78 -32.22
C CYS A 432 -16.12 -2.94 -31.39
N MET A 433 -16.67 -2.65 -30.21
CA MET A 433 -17.26 -3.67 -29.34
C MET A 433 -18.63 -4.14 -29.83
N LEU A 434 -19.46 -3.24 -30.37
CA LEU A 434 -20.72 -3.59 -31.03
C LEU A 434 -20.50 -4.50 -32.24
N ALA A 435 -19.46 -4.25 -33.03
CA ALA A 435 -19.09 -5.08 -34.18
C ALA A 435 -18.78 -6.53 -33.83
N VAL A 436 -18.33 -6.80 -32.58
CA VAL A 436 -18.10 -8.16 -32.08
C VAL A 436 -19.30 -8.72 -31.30
N GLY A 437 -20.43 -8.01 -31.31
CA GLY A 437 -21.72 -8.43 -30.76
C GLY A 437 -21.92 -8.12 -29.28
N THR A 438 -21.14 -7.21 -28.70
CA THR A 438 -21.26 -6.80 -27.29
C THR A 438 -22.53 -5.99 -27.05
N LYS A 439 -23.22 -6.19 -25.92
CA LYS A 439 -24.35 -5.35 -25.48
C LYS A 439 -23.93 -3.88 -25.41
N ALA A 440 -24.77 -2.97 -25.90
CA ALA A 440 -24.43 -1.55 -26.02
C ALA A 440 -24.00 -0.92 -24.68
N SER A 441 -24.68 -1.26 -23.57
CA SER A 441 -24.31 -0.77 -22.23
C SER A 441 -22.91 -1.23 -21.79
N HIS A 442 -22.50 -2.45 -22.15
CA HIS A 442 -21.19 -3.01 -21.82
C HIS A 442 -20.09 -2.35 -22.66
N ALA A 443 -20.38 -2.11 -23.95
CA ALA A 443 -19.51 -1.38 -24.85
C ALA A 443 -19.27 0.07 -24.37
N SER A 444 -20.34 0.78 -23.96
CA SER A 444 -20.22 2.11 -23.34
C SER A 444 -19.37 2.07 -22.07
N SER A 445 -19.63 1.14 -21.15
CA SER A 445 -18.86 1.03 -19.91
C SER A 445 -17.36 0.80 -20.15
N LEU A 446 -16.98 0.05 -21.20
CA LEU A 446 -15.57 -0.07 -21.59
C LEU A 446 -15.02 1.21 -22.20
N ALA A 447 -15.80 1.88 -23.05
CA ALA A 447 -15.41 3.13 -23.68
C ALA A 447 -15.11 4.21 -22.63
N ASP A 448 -15.97 4.36 -21.63
CA ASP A 448 -15.83 5.36 -20.57
C ASP A 448 -14.55 5.14 -19.77
N VAL A 449 -14.25 3.90 -19.39
CA VAL A 449 -13.04 3.54 -18.65
C VAL A 449 -11.76 3.80 -19.45
N LEU A 450 -11.73 3.42 -20.74
CA LEU A 450 -10.54 3.61 -21.57
C LEU A 450 -10.28 5.10 -21.85
N VAL A 451 -11.34 5.87 -22.15
CA VAL A 451 -11.23 7.30 -22.40
C VAL A 451 -10.86 8.08 -21.13
N GLU A 452 -11.40 7.71 -19.97
CA GLU A 452 -10.98 8.29 -18.69
C GLU A 452 -9.49 8.00 -18.42
N GLY A 453 -9.00 6.83 -18.82
CA GLY A 453 -7.57 6.51 -18.76
C GLY A 453 -6.72 7.46 -19.61
N ASP A 454 -7.18 7.80 -20.82
CA ASP A 454 -6.49 8.74 -21.69
C ASP A 454 -6.56 10.18 -21.19
N LEU A 455 -7.74 10.64 -20.76
CA LEU A 455 -7.97 12.00 -20.23
C LEU A 455 -7.05 12.33 -19.04
N ARG A 456 -6.70 11.31 -18.25
CA ARG A 456 -5.84 11.40 -17.08
C ARG A 456 -4.36 11.15 -17.35
N GLY A 457 -4.01 10.77 -18.57
CA GLY A 457 -2.62 10.57 -18.97
C GLY A 457 -2.07 9.24 -18.52
N HIS A 458 -2.93 8.26 -18.26
CA HIS A 458 -2.53 6.89 -18.02
C HIS A 458 -2.22 6.20 -19.34
N TYR A 459 -1.05 6.51 -19.90
CA TYR A 459 -0.58 5.94 -21.15
C TYR A 459 -0.60 4.41 -21.14
N SER A 460 -0.39 3.74 -20.00
CA SER A 460 -0.47 2.26 -19.98
C SER A 460 -1.88 1.69 -20.16
N HIS A 461 -2.96 2.48 -20.05
CA HIS A 461 -4.32 1.98 -19.82
C HIS A 461 -5.37 2.42 -20.84
N GLY A 462 -5.31 3.66 -21.34
CA GLY A 462 -6.17 4.10 -22.43
C GLY A 462 -5.66 3.67 -23.81
N LEU A 463 -6.18 4.29 -24.87
CA LEU A 463 -5.71 4.06 -26.23
C LEU A 463 -4.30 4.64 -26.45
N ASN A 464 -3.88 5.63 -25.65
CA ASN A 464 -2.64 6.38 -25.81
C ASN A 464 -1.39 5.68 -25.24
N ARG A 465 -1.21 4.38 -25.51
CA ARG A 465 -0.11 3.57 -24.94
C ARG A 465 1.27 3.76 -25.53
N MET A 466 1.37 4.64 -26.49
CA MET A 466 2.55 4.78 -27.31
C MET A 466 3.15 6.16 -27.05
N GLY A 467 4.30 6.17 -26.35
CA GLY A 467 5.07 7.38 -26.10
C GLY A 467 5.47 8.09 -27.39
N VAL A 468 5.93 9.34 -27.24
CA VAL A 468 6.41 10.19 -28.34
C VAL A 468 7.53 9.49 -29.12
N TYR A 469 7.42 9.48 -30.46
CA TYR A 469 8.41 8.88 -31.37
C TYR A 469 9.20 9.97 -32.10
N GLU A 470 10.50 9.76 -32.26
CA GLU A 470 11.32 10.54 -33.19
C GLU A 470 11.33 9.94 -34.62
N ASN A 471 11.02 8.64 -34.78
CA ASN A 471 11.10 7.93 -36.07
C ASN A 471 9.79 7.19 -36.45
N PRO A 472 9.44 7.09 -37.75
CA PRO A 472 8.28 6.34 -38.21
C PRO A 472 8.46 4.83 -37.99
N VAL A 473 7.59 4.23 -37.17
CA VAL A 473 7.60 2.79 -36.83
C VAL A 473 6.68 2.01 -37.80
N PRO A 474 7.01 0.76 -38.17
CA PRO A 474 6.14 -0.10 -38.99
C PRO A 474 4.74 -0.30 -38.37
N LEU A 475 3.70 -0.30 -39.21
CA LEU A 475 2.28 -0.40 -38.81
C LEU A 475 1.94 -1.66 -37.99
N ASN A 476 2.68 -2.73 -38.20
CA ASN A 476 2.55 -4.04 -37.55
C ASN A 476 3.19 -4.11 -36.15
N THR A 477 3.90 -3.08 -35.71
CA THR A 477 4.53 -2.99 -34.38
C THR A 477 3.74 -2.11 -33.41
N ILE A 478 2.65 -1.51 -33.88
CA ILE A 478 1.86 -0.52 -33.14
C ILE A 478 0.56 -1.22 -32.72
N LEU A 479 0.32 -1.33 -31.42
CA LEU A 479 -0.91 -1.92 -30.87
C LEU A 479 -1.55 -0.90 -29.93
N CYS A 480 -2.86 -0.69 -30.07
CA CYS A 480 -3.72 -0.26 -28.98
C CYS A 480 -4.10 -1.53 -28.20
N PRO A 481 -3.27 -2.00 -27.26
CA PRO A 481 -3.25 -3.42 -26.89
C PRO A 481 -4.47 -3.81 -26.08
N HIS A 482 -5.16 -2.83 -25.47
CA HIS A 482 -6.30 -3.10 -24.60
C HIS A 482 -7.59 -3.28 -25.40
N LEU A 483 -7.97 -2.31 -26.24
CA LEU A 483 -9.16 -2.46 -27.07
C LEU A 483 -9.06 -3.70 -27.97
N ASP A 484 -7.90 -3.90 -28.61
CA ASP A 484 -7.62 -5.09 -29.42
C ASP A 484 -7.76 -6.40 -28.62
N LEU A 485 -7.27 -6.45 -27.38
CA LEU A 485 -7.43 -7.61 -26.50
C LEU A 485 -8.91 -7.87 -26.18
N TYR A 486 -9.68 -6.84 -25.82
CA TYR A 486 -11.12 -6.96 -25.55
C TYR A 486 -11.90 -7.43 -26.78
N VAL A 487 -11.58 -6.90 -27.97
CA VAL A 487 -12.17 -7.31 -29.26
C VAL A 487 -11.83 -8.78 -29.56
N LYS A 488 -10.56 -9.18 -29.45
CA LYS A 488 -10.10 -10.56 -29.70
C LYS A 488 -10.74 -11.55 -28.74
N GLU A 489 -10.78 -11.24 -27.45
CA GLU A 489 -11.39 -12.12 -26.45
C GLU A 489 -12.90 -12.25 -26.63
N THR A 490 -13.59 -11.16 -27.00
CA THR A 490 -15.03 -11.21 -27.26
C THR A 490 -15.35 -12.02 -28.52
N ARG A 491 -14.54 -11.87 -29.59
CA ARG A 491 -14.66 -12.69 -30.82
C ARG A 491 -14.43 -14.17 -30.55
N ALA A 492 -13.43 -14.49 -29.73
CA ALA A 492 -13.10 -15.86 -29.37
C ALA A 492 -14.12 -16.50 -28.41
N GLY A 493 -15.17 -15.77 -27.98
CA GLY A 493 -16.13 -16.25 -26.98
C GLY A 493 -15.51 -16.41 -25.58
N ILE A 494 -14.35 -15.80 -25.36
CA ILE A 494 -13.66 -15.74 -24.07
C ILE A 494 -14.38 -14.72 -23.19
N CYS A 495 -14.70 -13.54 -23.70
CA CYS A 495 -15.51 -12.56 -22.97
C CYS A 495 -17.01 -12.70 -23.33
N ALA A 496 -17.87 -12.68 -22.32
CA ALA A 496 -19.31 -12.71 -22.50
C ALA A 496 -19.81 -11.38 -23.08
N LYS A 497 -20.66 -11.47 -24.09
CA LYS A 497 -21.18 -10.33 -24.83
C LYS A 497 -22.27 -9.57 -24.07
N GLU A 498 -23.01 -10.27 -23.22
CA GLU A 498 -24.16 -9.78 -22.46
C GLU A 498 -24.34 -10.58 -21.15
N GLY A 499 -25.24 -10.13 -20.29
CA GLY A 499 -25.52 -10.70 -18.97
C GLY A 499 -25.21 -9.71 -17.84
N GLU A 500 -25.41 -10.12 -16.59
CA GLU A 500 -25.14 -9.30 -15.41
C GLU A 500 -24.33 -10.09 -14.38
N PRO A 501 -23.49 -9.44 -13.56
CA PRO A 501 -22.81 -10.09 -12.44
C PRO A 501 -23.82 -10.70 -11.45
N VAL A 502 -23.43 -11.79 -10.78
CA VAL A 502 -24.30 -12.50 -9.83
C VAL A 502 -23.64 -12.56 -8.46
N VAL A 503 -24.36 -12.15 -7.41
CA VAL A 503 -23.95 -12.31 -6.02
C VAL A 503 -24.12 -13.78 -5.62
N GLU A 504 -23.05 -14.44 -5.19
CA GLU A 504 -23.06 -15.86 -4.79
C GLU A 504 -23.17 -16.05 -3.27
N LYS A 505 -22.54 -15.16 -2.51
CA LYS A 505 -22.64 -15.08 -1.05
C LYS A 505 -22.70 -13.63 -0.64
N GLU A 506 -23.48 -13.29 0.38
CA GLU A 506 -23.48 -11.95 0.95
C GLU A 506 -23.87 -11.91 2.41
N SER A 507 -23.47 -10.81 3.05
CA SER A 507 -23.99 -10.33 4.32
C SER A 507 -24.42 -8.86 4.15
N VAL A 508 -24.82 -8.21 5.23
CA VAL A 508 -25.09 -6.76 5.22
C VAL A 508 -23.86 -5.92 4.86
N ALA A 509 -22.64 -6.42 5.11
CA ALA A 509 -21.39 -5.66 4.91
C ALA A 509 -20.47 -6.24 3.82
N THR A 510 -20.68 -7.50 3.41
CA THR A 510 -19.79 -8.20 2.47
C THR A 510 -20.54 -8.83 1.30
N ALA A 511 -19.85 -9.07 0.18
CA ALA A 511 -20.35 -9.92 -0.91
C ALA A 511 -19.24 -10.61 -1.69
N LEU A 512 -19.54 -11.82 -2.19
CA LEU A 512 -18.79 -12.54 -3.22
C LEU A 512 -19.59 -12.50 -4.52
N VAL A 513 -18.98 -11.97 -5.58
CA VAL A 513 -19.63 -11.78 -6.89
C VAL A 513 -18.95 -12.63 -7.96
N ASN A 514 -19.76 -13.38 -8.71
CA ASN A 514 -19.34 -14.03 -9.94
C ASN A 514 -19.56 -13.07 -11.10
N GLY A 515 -18.46 -12.61 -11.71
CA GLY A 515 -18.48 -11.67 -12.82
C GLY A 515 -18.99 -12.24 -14.14
N LYS A 516 -19.37 -13.53 -14.20
CA LYS A 516 -19.93 -14.22 -15.37
C LYS A 516 -19.17 -14.01 -16.68
N ASN A 517 -17.85 -13.76 -16.60
CA ASN A 517 -16.98 -13.52 -17.75
C ASN A 517 -17.30 -12.25 -18.56
N LEU A 518 -18.06 -11.34 -17.96
CA LEU A 518 -18.33 -10.03 -18.55
C LEU A 518 -17.04 -9.20 -18.63
N LEU A 519 -17.09 -8.15 -19.45
CA LEU A 519 -16.06 -7.13 -19.49
C LEU A 519 -15.83 -6.63 -18.07
N GLY A 520 -14.57 -6.49 -17.65
CA GLY A 520 -14.31 -6.03 -16.30
C GLY A 520 -14.90 -4.65 -15.94
N PRO A 521 -15.12 -3.67 -16.86
CA PRO A 521 -15.88 -2.44 -16.56
C PRO A 521 -17.25 -2.69 -15.99
N VAL A 522 -17.95 -3.67 -16.55
CA VAL A 522 -19.29 -4.04 -16.14
C VAL A 522 -19.24 -4.63 -14.73
N VAL A 523 -18.32 -5.56 -14.48
CA VAL A 523 -18.19 -6.22 -13.17
C VAL A 523 -17.72 -5.25 -12.10
N GLY A 524 -16.74 -4.41 -12.41
CA GLY A 524 -16.18 -3.44 -11.47
C GLY A 524 -17.18 -2.37 -11.07
N ASN A 525 -17.92 -1.79 -12.02
CA ASN A 525 -18.96 -0.80 -11.74
C ASN A 525 -20.05 -1.39 -10.84
N TYR A 526 -20.51 -2.61 -11.17
CA TYR A 526 -21.47 -3.33 -10.34
C TYR A 526 -20.96 -3.56 -8.91
N CYS A 527 -19.73 -4.05 -8.75
CA CYS A 527 -19.19 -4.38 -7.44
C CYS A 527 -18.91 -3.14 -6.59
N MET A 528 -18.41 -2.05 -7.17
CA MET A 528 -18.25 -0.78 -6.47
C MET A 528 -19.59 -0.18 -6.07
N GLY A 529 -20.60 -0.21 -6.96
CA GLY A 529 -21.97 0.21 -6.62
C GLY A 529 -22.55 -0.60 -5.45
N LEU A 530 -22.35 -1.92 -5.45
CA LEU A 530 -22.76 -2.80 -4.35
C LEU A 530 -22.01 -2.48 -3.04
N ALA A 531 -20.69 -2.21 -3.12
CA ALA A 531 -19.90 -1.81 -1.96
C ALA A 531 -20.38 -0.49 -1.36
N LEU A 532 -20.65 0.52 -2.21
CA LEU A 532 -21.18 1.82 -1.80
C LEU A 532 -22.54 1.68 -1.11
N LYS A 533 -23.45 0.90 -1.68
CA LYS A 533 -24.77 0.62 -1.07
C LYS A 533 -24.62 0.02 0.34
N LYS A 534 -23.78 -1.02 0.48
CA LYS A 534 -23.53 -1.62 1.81
C LYS A 534 -22.88 -0.62 2.77
N ALA A 535 -21.97 0.22 2.29
CA ALA A 535 -21.33 1.26 3.10
C ALA A 535 -22.31 2.35 3.58
N GLN A 536 -23.36 2.66 2.82
CA GLN A 536 -24.43 3.56 3.27
C GLN A 536 -25.17 2.98 4.48
N ASP A 537 -25.44 1.67 4.48
CA ASP A 537 -26.22 1.01 5.52
C ASP A 537 -25.44 0.79 6.82
N VAL A 538 -24.19 0.33 6.70
CA VAL A 538 -23.41 -0.14 7.86
C VAL A 538 -22.02 0.48 7.97
N GLY A 539 -21.72 1.51 7.18
CA GLY A 539 -20.46 2.26 7.22
C GLY A 539 -19.30 1.68 6.40
N ILE A 540 -19.41 0.41 5.98
CA ILE A 540 -18.43 -0.26 5.12
C ILE A 540 -19.10 -1.29 4.20
N GLY A 541 -18.61 -1.38 2.96
CA GLY A 541 -18.91 -2.49 2.05
C GLY A 541 -17.62 -3.13 1.55
N TRP A 542 -17.49 -4.45 1.70
CA TRP A 542 -16.35 -5.23 1.19
C TRP A 542 -16.84 -6.28 0.19
N VAL A 543 -16.62 -6.01 -1.10
CA VAL A 543 -17.09 -6.86 -2.19
C VAL A 543 -15.88 -7.44 -2.90
N VAL A 544 -15.81 -8.77 -2.99
CA VAL A 544 -14.82 -9.44 -3.83
C VAL A 544 -15.51 -10.06 -5.02
N ALA A 545 -14.84 -10.01 -6.17
CA ALA A 545 -15.33 -10.60 -7.40
C ALA A 545 -14.27 -11.52 -7.98
N TYR A 546 -14.71 -12.59 -8.61
CA TYR A 546 -13.88 -13.35 -9.52
C TYR A 546 -14.56 -13.39 -10.87
N SER A 547 -13.75 -13.44 -11.92
CA SER A 547 -14.26 -13.68 -13.25
C SER A 547 -13.30 -14.60 -13.98
N LYS A 548 -13.83 -15.75 -14.44
CA LYS A 548 -13.01 -16.80 -15.02
C LYS A 548 -12.24 -16.32 -16.25
N LEU A 549 -12.64 -15.22 -16.91
CA LEU A 549 -12.17 -14.86 -18.25
C LEU A 549 -11.65 -13.42 -18.41
N GLN A 550 -11.52 -12.61 -17.36
CA GLN A 550 -11.29 -11.18 -17.54
C GLN A 550 -9.93 -10.78 -18.14
N PRO A 551 -9.92 -9.95 -19.19
CA PRO A 551 -8.77 -9.12 -19.51
C PRO A 551 -8.74 -7.92 -18.55
N PHE A 552 -7.66 -7.87 -17.78
CA PHE A 552 -6.96 -6.68 -17.27
C PHE A 552 -7.78 -5.48 -16.78
N TRP A 553 -7.70 -5.24 -15.46
CA TRP A 553 -8.39 -4.15 -14.78
C TRP A 553 -7.46 -3.29 -13.94
N HIS A 554 -7.50 -1.97 -14.17
CA HIS A 554 -7.03 -0.98 -13.20
C HIS A 554 -8.23 -0.46 -12.43
N CYS A 555 -8.23 -0.79 -11.15
CA CYS A 555 -9.21 -0.49 -10.11
C CYS A 555 -9.75 0.94 -10.02
N TRP A 556 -8.94 1.92 -10.42
CA TRP A 556 -9.17 3.32 -10.07
C TRP A 556 -10.09 4.05 -11.10
N LEU A 557 -10.15 3.60 -12.36
CA LEU A 557 -10.99 4.19 -13.41
C LEU A 557 -12.50 4.07 -13.15
N LEU A 558 -12.91 3.17 -12.25
CA LEU A 558 -14.30 3.02 -11.82
C LEU A 558 -14.84 4.21 -11.05
N PHE A 559 -13.98 4.93 -10.33
CA PHE A 559 -14.45 6.04 -9.51
C PHE A 559 -14.89 7.24 -10.36
N HIS A 560 -14.59 7.26 -11.66
CA HIS A 560 -14.71 8.45 -12.52
C HIS A 560 -15.35 8.21 -13.89
N ALA A 561 -15.61 6.96 -14.29
CA ALA A 561 -16.13 6.62 -15.62
C ALA A 561 -17.58 7.11 -15.91
N SER A 562 -18.08 8.16 -15.25
CA SER A 562 -19.43 8.70 -15.45
C SER A 562 -19.59 10.21 -15.18
N THR A 563 -18.54 11.02 -15.36
CA THR A 563 -18.63 12.46 -15.05
C THR A 563 -19.29 13.34 -16.13
N GLU A 564 -19.60 12.85 -17.34
CA GLU A 564 -20.04 13.72 -18.46
C GLU A 564 -21.08 13.10 -19.42
N THR A 565 -22.05 12.33 -18.92
CA THR A 565 -23.25 12.02 -19.72
C THR A 565 -24.51 12.39 -18.96
N GLU A 566 -24.99 13.62 -19.16
CA GLU A 566 -26.43 13.89 -19.16
C GLU A 566 -27.03 13.03 -20.27
N HIS A 567 -27.38 11.79 -19.95
CA HIS A 567 -28.31 11.05 -20.78
C HIS A 567 -29.71 11.41 -20.32
N ASP A 568 -30.40 12.21 -21.14
CA ASP A 568 -31.87 12.25 -21.18
C ASP A 568 -32.38 10.82 -21.40
N CYS A 569 -32.52 10.06 -20.33
CA CYS A 569 -33.26 8.81 -20.30
C CYS A 569 -34.58 9.10 -19.61
N GLU A 570 -35.67 9.02 -20.36
CA GLU A 570 -37.03 9.14 -19.84
C GLU A 570 -37.23 8.18 -18.66
N PHE A 571 -37.74 8.75 -17.56
CA PHE A 571 -38.00 8.13 -16.27
C PHE A 571 -38.53 6.68 -16.37
N GLY A 572 -37.72 5.73 -15.92
CA GLY A 572 -38.10 4.35 -15.68
C GLY A 572 -37.25 3.76 -14.56
N ASP A 573 -37.87 3.53 -13.40
CA ASP A 573 -37.26 3.01 -12.16
C ASP A 573 -36.30 1.83 -12.40
N THR A 574 -34.99 2.08 -12.44
CA THR A 574 -33.98 1.02 -12.31
C THR A 574 -32.88 1.43 -11.35
N ILE A 575 -32.35 0.44 -10.64
CA ILE A 575 -31.29 0.56 -9.62
C ILE A 575 -30.01 1.27 -10.15
N GLY A 576 -29.84 1.35 -11.47
CA GLY A 576 -28.71 2.02 -12.13
C GLY A 576 -28.61 3.51 -11.79
N ASP A 577 -29.68 4.28 -11.94
CA ASP A 577 -29.61 5.75 -11.90
C ASP A 577 -29.29 6.30 -10.50
N CYS A 578 -29.82 5.64 -9.47
CA CYS A 578 -29.54 5.98 -8.06
C CYS A 578 -28.11 5.59 -7.64
N VAL A 579 -27.55 4.53 -8.26
CA VAL A 579 -26.16 4.11 -8.05
C VAL A 579 -25.19 5.06 -8.76
N PHE A 580 -25.54 5.61 -9.92
CA PHE A 580 -24.70 6.55 -10.67
C PHE A 580 -24.55 7.92 -9.99
N GLU A 581 -25.62 8.51 -9.46
CA GLU A 581 -25.52 9.71 -8.62
C GLU A 581 -24.69 9.45 -7.34
N CYS A 582 -24.83 8.27 -6.73
CA CYS A 582 -24.03 7.87 -5.57
C CYS A 582 -22.53 7.72 -5.91
N ILE A 583 -22.16 7.12 -7.04
CA ILE A 583 -20.75 6.94 -7.45
C ILE A 583 -20.08 8.29 -7.69
N ASN A 584 -20.75 9.22 -8.38
CA ASN A 584 -20.22 10.55 -8.67
C ASN A 584 -20.05 11.41 -7.39
N GLN A 585 -20.83 11.19 -6.33
CA GLN A 585 -20.74 11.92 -5.07
C GLN A 585 -19.78 11.28 -4.04
N LEU A 586 -19.42 10.00 -4.20
CA LEU A 586 -18.78 9.21 -3.16
C LEU A 586 -17.43 8.62 -3.59
N LYS A 587 -16.49 9.41 -4.13
CA LYS A 587 -15.07 9.01 -4.35
C LYS A 587 -14.37 8.51 -3.06
N ARG A 588 -14.87 7.44 -2.42
CA ARG A 588 -14.69 7.01 -1.04
C ARG A 588 -14.51 5.49 -1.02
N GLY A 589 -13.39 5.03 -1.55
CA GLY A 589 -13.18 3.60 -1.67
C GLY A 589 -11.77 3.19 -2.03
N MET A 590 -11.57 1.88 -2.00
CA MET A 590 -10.34 1.21 -2.35
C MET A 590 -10.63 0.11 -3.34
N CYS A 591 -9.68 -0.20 -4.21
CA CYS A 591 -9.74 -1.41 -5.01
C CYS A 591 -8.38 -2.06 -5.19
N TYR A 592 -8.43 -3.38 -5.29
CA TYR A 592 -7.30 -4.27 -5.54
C TYR A 592 -7.62 -5.20 -6.71
N THR A 593 -6.60 -5.53 -7.51
CA THR A 593 -6.74 -6.52 -8.59
C THR A 593 -5.43 -7.29 -8.70
N ASN A 594 -5.48 -8.62 -8.74
CA ASN A 594 -4.31 -9.40 -9.12
C ASN A 594 -4.19 -9.49 -10.65
N THR A 595 -2.96 -9.51 -11.16
CA THR A 595 -2.72 -9.43 -12.61
C THR A 595 -1.73 -10.49 -13.10
N SER A 596 -1.63 -10.63 -14.42
CA SER A 596 -0.70 -11.58 -15.05
C SER A 596 0.75 -11.38 -14.57
N PRO A 597 1.51 -12.47 -14.35
CA PRO A 597 2.87 -12.39 -13.85
C PRO A 597 3.78 -11.55 -14.75
N LEU A 598 4.35 -10.50 -14.17
CA LEU A 598 5.30 -9.56 -14.79
C LEU A 598 6.39 -9.10 -13.81
N VAL A 599 6.25 -9.46 -12.53
CA VAL A 599 7.10 -9.02 -11.42
C VAL A 599 7.79 -10.24 -10.81
N VAL A 600 9.09 -10.12 -10.62
CA VAL A 600 9.93 -11.11 -9.96
C VAL A 600 9.90 -10.85 -8.44
N PRO A 601 9.54 -11.85 -7.61
CA PRO A 601 9.61 -11.71 -6.16
C PRO A 601 11.01 -11.36 -5.69
N THR A 602 11.13 -10.71 -4.53
CA THR A 602 12.44 -10.44 -3.93
C THR A 602 13.21 -11.76 -3.71
N ARG A 603 14.46 -11.81 -4.22
CA ARG A 603 15.34 -13.00 -4.28
C ARG A 603 14.95 -14.08 -5.29
N GLY A 604 13.90 -13.92 -6.09
CA GLY A 604 13.51 -14.89 -7.13
C GLY A 604 14.16 -14.60 -8.49
N LYS A 605 13.95 -15.50 -9.45
CA LYS A 605 14.31 -15.30 -10.87
C LYS A 605 13.10 -15.19 -11.81
N GLU A 606 12.00 -15.84 -11.44
CA GLU A 606 10.83 -15.98 -12.30
C GLU A 606 9.75 -14.95 -11.99
N CYS A 607 9.09 -14.44 -13.04
CA CYS A 607 7.88 -13.64 -12.91
C CYS A 607 6.75 -14.52 -12.38
N THR A 608 6.38 -14.31 -11.12
CA THR A 608 5.28 -15.04 -10.47
C THR A 608 4.22 -14.12 -9.89
N LEU A 609 4.42 -12.80 -9.94
CA LEU A 609 3.47 -11.81 -9.44
C LEU A 609 3.07 -10.85 -10.54
N GLY A 610 1.81 -10.44 -10.52
CA GLY A 610 1.37 -9.32 -11.32
C GLY A 610 1.92 -7.99 -10.81
N THR A 611 1.63 -6.93 -11.56
CA THR A 611 1.80 -5.56 -11.08
C THR A 611 0.83 -5.21 -9.95
N ASN A 612 -0.20 -6.03 -9.75
CA ASN A 612 -1.11 -6.07 -8.61
C ASN A 612 -1.48 -4.67 -8.09
N PRO A 613 -2.23 -3.86 -8.86
CA PRO A 613 -2.49 -2.47 -8.53
C PRO A 613 -3.32 -2.30 -7.24
N ILE A 614 -3.03 -1.20 -6.55
CA ILE A 614 -3.73 -0.69 -5.37
C ILE A 614 -4.24 0.70 -5.72
N SER A 615 -5.52 0.91 -5.46
CA SER A 615 -6.23 2.14 -5.74
C SER A 615 -6.98 2.63 -4.50
N VAL A 616 -6.90 3.93 -4.20
CA VAL A 616 -7.64 4.56 -3.11
C VAL A 616 -8.11 5.94 -3.52
N ALA A 617 -9.37 6.25 -3.25
CA ALA A 617 -9.95 7.58 -3.44
C ALA A 617 -10.63 8.08 -2.16
N ALA A 618 -10.44 9.36 -1.83
CA ALA A 618 -11.16 10.06 -0.76
C ALA A 618 -11.52 11.50 -1.19
N PRO A 619 -12.77 11.96 -0.98
CA PRO A 619 -13.17 13.29 -1.38
C PRO A 619 -12.72 14.35 -0.38
N ALA A 620 -12.45 15.54 -0.88
CA ALA A 620 -12.25 16.77 -0.13
C ALA A 620 -13.36 17.78 -0.49
N LYS A 621 -13.26 19.02 -0.01
CA LYS A 621 -14.18 20.10 -0.41
C LYS A 621 -13.96 20.52 -1.87
N ASP A 622 -14.97 21.20 -2.42
CA ASP A 622 -14.91 21.91 -3.72
C ASP A 622 -14.50 21.03 -4.92
N GLY A 623 -14.87 19.75 -4.88
CA GLY A 623 -14.57 18.77 -5.94
C GLY A 623 -13.13 18.24 -5.93
N ASP A 624 -12.28 18.67 -4.99
CA ASP A 624 -10.93 18.14 -4.81
C ASP A 624 -10.96 16.74 -4.17
N SER A 625 -9.89 15.98 -4.33
CA SER A 625 -9.81 14.59 -3.85
C SER A 625 -8.39 14.06 -3.77
N PHE A 626 -8.19 13.15 -2.83
CA PHE A 626 -7.02 12.29 -2.78
C PHE A 626 -7.25 11.08 -3.69
N GLU A 627 -6.33 10.82 -4.62
CA GLU A 627 -6.46 9.75 -5.61
C GLU A 627 -5.12 9.02 -5.77
N LEU A 628 -4.96 7.92 -5.04
CA LEU A 628 -3.83 7.02 -5.20
C LEU A 628 -4.16 5.95 -6.23
N ASP A 629 -3.38 5.89 -7.32
CA ASP A 629 -3.33 4.75 -8.23
C ASP A 629 -1.88 4.30 -8.38
N MET A 630 -1.57 3.08 -7.93
CA MET A 630 -0.22 2.55 -8.02
C MET A 630 -0.18 1.05 -8.28
N ALA A 631 0.79 0.64 -9.09
CA ALA A 631 1.24 -0.75 -9.14
C ALA A 631 2.20 -1.06 -7.99
N THR A 632 2.18 -2.30 -7.50
CA THR A 632 3.16 -2.82 -6.52
C THR A 632 4.52 -3.14 -7.14
N SER A 633 4.67 -3.03 -8.47
CA SER A 633 5.97 -2.98 -9.15
C SER A 633 6.64 -1.61 -8.99
N ALA A 634 7.96 -1.51 -9.15
CA ALA A 634 8.68 -0.23 -9.12
C ALA A 634 8.23 0.69 -10.27
N VAL A 635 8.08 0.13 -11.46
CA VAL A 635 7.69 0.85 -12.68
C VAL A 635 6.61 0.10 -13.47
N ALA A 636 5.92 0.78 -14.37
CA ALA A 636 5.03 0.15 -15.35
C ALA A 636 5.84 -0.45 -16.51
N LEU A 637 5.45 -1.65 -16.98
CA LEU A 637 6.12 -2.35 -18.09
C LEU A 637 6.22 -1.48 -19.36
N GLY A 638 5.19 -0.68 -19.65
CA GLY A 638 5.16 0.21 -20.81
C GLY A 638 6.31 1.23 -20.84
N LYS A 639 6.82 1.66 -19.68
CA LYS A 639 7.99 2.54 -19.62
C LYS A 639 9.27 1.79 -20.00
N VAL A 640 9.43 0.53 -19.57
CA VAL A 640 10.56 -0.31 -19.98
C VAL A 640 10.52 -0.59 -21.49
N GLU A 641 9.34 -0.92 -22.03
CA GLU A 641 9.15 -1.09 -23.48
C GLU A 641 9.54 0.17 -24.27
N LEU A 642 9.21 1.37 -23.76
CA LEU A 642 9.57 2.63 -24.40
C LEU A 642 11.09 2.83 -24.44
N HIS A 643 11.78 2.59 -23.33
CA HIS A 643 13.25 2.67 -23.27
C HIS A 643 13.91 1.66 -24.23
N ALA A 644 13.41 0.42 -24.29
CA ALA A 644 13.90 -0.58 -25.25
C ALA A 644 13.74 -0.13 -26.70
N ARG A 645 12.60 0.47 -27.05
CA ARG A 645 12.31 0.98 -28.40
C ARG A 645 13.19 2.17 -28.77
N ASN A 646 13.47 3.05 -27.81
CA ASN A 646 14.31 4.23 -28.01
C ASN A 646 15.82 3.93 -27.93
N GLY A 647 16.20 2.70 -27.56
CA GLY A 647 17.60 2.33 -27.36
C GLY A 647 18.24 2.96 -26.12
N CYS A 648 17.43 3.37 -25.13
CA CYS A 648 17.90 3.99 -23.89
C CYS A 648 17.99 2.95 -22.77
N SER A 649 18.94 3.11 -21.84
CA SER A 649 18.96 2.35 -20.59
C SER A 649 17.80 2.75 -19.68
N ILE A 650 17.40 1.85 -18.78
CA ILE A 650 16.44 2.15 -17.70
C ILE A 650 17.17 2.41 -16.38
N PRO A 651 16.57 3.19 -15.46
CA PRO A 651 17.10 3.34 -14.11
C PRO A 651 17.28 2.02 -13.37
N GLU A 652 18.30 1.93 -12.54
CA GLU A 652 18.49 0.78 -11.65
C GLU A 652 17.29 0.62 -10.70
N GLY A 653 16.91 -0.63 -10.43
CA GLY A 653 15.75 -0.94 -9.59
C GLY A 653 14.39 -0.88 -10.32
N TRP A 654 14.38 -0.77 -11.65
CA TRP A 654 13.17 -0.93 -12.46
C TRP A 654 12.87 -2.39 -12.84
N GLY A 655 13.92 -3.19 -13.08
CA GLY A 655 13.78 -4.58 -13.48
C GLY A 655 15.05 -5.41 -13.25
N CYS A 656 14.93 -6.70 -13.52
CA CYS A 656 16.00 -7.67 -13.47
C CYS A 656 16.07 -8.49 -14.77
N ASP A 657 17.21 -9.11 -15.01
CA ASP A 657 17.43 -10.06 -16.10
C ASP A 657 16.82 -11.45 -15.78
N ALA A 658 17.02 -12.41 -16.68
CA ALA A 658 16.53 -13.79 -16.54
C ALA A 658 17.17 -14.58 -15.36
N ASN A 659 18.26 -14.07 -14.78
CA ASN A 659 18.90 -14.65 -13.60
C ASN A 659 18.40 -14.00 -12.29
N GLY A 660 17.43 -13.08 -12.36
CA GLY A 660 16.94 -12.32 -11.21
C GLY A 660 17.91 -11.24 -10.73
N LEU A 661 18.92 -10.87 -11.54
CA LEU A 661 19.90 -9.84 -11.21
C LEU A 661 19.45 -8.48 -11.75
N ALA A 662 19.66 -7.41 -10.98
CA ALA A 662 19.26 -6.06 -11.37
C ALA A 662 19.88 -5.69 -12.74
N SER A 663 19.08 -5.10 -13.62
CA SER A 663 19.52 -4.73 -14.96
C SER A 663 19.00 -3.36 -15.38
N SER A 664 19.88 -2.58 -16.00
CA SER A 664 19.56 -1.32 -16.67
C SER A 664 19.35 -1.50 -18.19
N ASP A 665 19.52 -2.71 -18.72
CA ASP A 665 19.19 -3.04 -20.10
C ASP A 665 17.69 -3.41 -20.20
N PRO A 666 16.85 -2.59 -20.83
CA PRO A 666 15.44 -2.89 -20.96
C PRO A 666 15.18 -4.13 -21.83
N LYS A 667 16.09 -4.54 -22.73
CA LYS A 667 15.93 -5.77 -23.52
C LYS A 667 16.10 -7.01 -22.66
N ALA A 668 17.08 -7.02 -21.76
CA ALA A 668 17.27 -8.10 -20.78
C ALA A 668 16.03 -8.26 -19.87
N VAL A 669 15.44 -7.14 -19.43
CA VAL A 669 14.20 -7.16 -18.62
C VAL A 669 13.02 -7.76 -19.41
N LEU A 670 12.90 -7.44 -20.71
CA LEU A 670 11.80 -7.93 -21.55
C LEU A 670 12.01 -9.36 -22.07
N SER A 671 13.25 -9.87 -22.06
CA SER A 671 13.64 -11.15 -22.67
C SER A 671 13.94 -12.22 -21.61
N GLY A 672 12.92 -12.60 -20.84
CA GLY A 672 13.01 -13.63 -19.80
C GLY A 672 13.31 -13.10 -18.40
N GLY A 673 13.62 -11.81 -18.25
CA GLY A 673 13.65 -11.12 -16.98
C GLY A 673 12.28 -10.67 -16.49
N GLY A 674 12.24 -9.59 -15.70
CA GLY A 674 10.98 -9.03 -15.23
C GLY A 674 11.11 -7.72 -14.46
N LEU A 675 9.97 -7.14 -14.13
CA LEU A 675 9.91 -5.98 -13.25
C LEU A 675 10.26 -6.40 -11.83
N VAL A 676 10.75 -5.45 -11.03
CA VAL A 676 10.95 -5.67 -9.59
C VAL A 676 9.85 -4.97 -8.77
N PRO A 677 9.61 -5.38 -7.52
CA PRO A 677 8.62 -4.74 -6.66
C PRO A 677 9.01 -3.31 -6.30
N VAL A 678 8.03 -2.49 -5.88
CA VAL A 678 8.29 -1.15 -5.34
C VAL A 678 9.24 -1.24 -4.14
N GLY A 679 10.22 -0.33 -4.10
CA GLY A 679 11.38 -0.44 -3.21
C GLY A 679 12.57 -1.13 -3.86
N GLY A 680 12.45 -1.67 -5.08
CA GLY A 680 13.57 -2.14 -5.89
C GLY A 680 14.25 -3.39 -5.30
N SER A 681 15.51 -3.25 -4.91
CA SER A 681 16.29 -4.33 -4.30
C SER A 681 15.88 -4.64 -2.86
N GLU A 682 16.35 -5.76 -2.30
CA GLU A 682 16.10 -6.10 -0.90
C GLU A 682 16.61 -5.03 0.08
N THR A 683 17.76 -4.38 -0.23
CA THR A 683 18.37 -3.38 0.66
C THR A 683 17.59 -2.07 0.67
N THR A 684 16.92 -1.73 -0.43
CA THR A 684 16.12 -0.50 -0.62
C THR A 684 14.63 -0.69 -0.32
N GLY A 685 14.22 -1.90 0.05
CA GLY A 685 12.86 -2.19 0.52
C GLY A 685 11.98 -3.00 -0.43
N GLY A 686 12.53 -3.64 -1.46
CA GLY A 686 11.78 -4.47 -2.42
C GLY A 686 10.93 -5.57 -1.78
N TYR A 687 11.36 -6.12 -0.64
CA TYR A 687 10.56 -7.09 0.13
C TYR A 687 9.22 -6.53 0.61
N LYS A 688 9.11 -5.20 0.76
CA LYS A 688 7.87 -4.51 1.11
C LYS A 688 6.90 -4.46 -0.07
N GLY A 689 7.39 -4.07 -1.25
CA GLY A 689 6.60 -4.13 -2.48
C GLY A 689 6.14 -5.55 -2.81
N TYR A 690 7.01 -6.53 -2.59
CA TYR A 690 6.67 -7.95 -2.73
C TYR A 690 5.57 -8.35 -1.72
N GLY A 691 5.70 -7.95 -0.45
CA GLY A 691 4.66 -8.17 0.54
C GLY A 691 3.30 -7.55 0.16
N LEU A 692 3.31 -6.32 -0.36
CA LEU A 692 2.09 -5.68 -0.88
C LEU A 692 1.49 -6.43 -2.07
N ALA A 693 2.32 -6.93 -2.99
CA ALA A 693 1.85 -7.73 -4.12
C ALA A 693 1.17 -9.03 -3.66
N LEU A 694 1.74 -9.72 -2.67
CA LEU A 694 1.12 -10.90 -2.06
C LEU A 694 -0.15 -10.57 -1.27
N MET A 695 -0.20 -9.42 -0.58
CA MET A 695 -1.43 -8.94 0.06
C MET A 695 -2.57 -8.81 -0.95
N VAL A 696 -2.29 -8.28 -2.15
CA VAL A 696 -3.27 -8.23 -3.24
C VAL A 696 -3.67 -9.63 -3.72
N GLU A 697 -2.73 -10.58 -3.83
CA GLU A 697 -3.09 -11.99 -4.12
C GLU A 697 -4.01 -12.58 -3.05
N VAL A 698 -3.81 -12.26 -1.77
CA VAL A 698 -4.68 -12.73 -0.68
C VAL A 698 -6.12 -12.22 -0.89
N PHE A 699 -6.32 -10.93 -1.15
CA PHE A 699 -7.66 -10.35 -1.31
C PHE A 699 -8.34 -10.71 -2.62
N CYS A 700 -7.58 -10.78 -3.70
CA CYS A 700 -8.11 -10.99 -5.04
C CYS A 700 -8.11 -12.46 -5.42
N GLY A 701 -6.97 -13.14 -5.31
CA GLY A 701 -6.83 -14.55 -5.66
C GLY A 701 -7.45 -15.49 -4.64
N ILE A 702 -6.91 -15.46 -3.42
CA ILE A 702 -7.21 -16.45 -2.38
C ILE A 702 -8.63 -16.28 -1.86
N LEU A 703 -9.02 -15.06 -1.50
CA LEU A 703 -10.32 -14.78 -0.91
C LEU A 703 -11.47 -14.90 -1.93
N ALA A 704 -11.28 -14.45 -3.17
CA ALA A 704 -12.30 -14.58 -4.22
C ALA A 704 -12.38 -15.99 -4.83
N GLY A 705 -11.40 -16.86 -4.57
CA GLY A 705 -11.33 -18.20 -5.16
C GLY A 705 -10.95 -18.19 -6.65
N SER A 706 -10.20 -17.18 -7.08
CA SER A 706 -9.72 -17.05 -8.45
C SER A 706 -8.29 -17.61 -8.61
N ASN A 707 -7.72 -17.51 -9.81
CA ASN A 707 -6.30 -17.82 -10.00
C ASN A 707 -5.44 -16.73 -9.33
N TYR A 708 -4.23 -17.11 -8.96
CA TYR A 708 -3.22 -16.28 -8.32
C TYR A 708 -1.83 -16.67 -8.84
N SER A 709 -0.87 -15.75 -8.72
CA SER A 709 0.53 -16.00 -9.07
C SER A 709 0.69 -16.60 -10.49
N LYS A 710 1.60 -17.57 -10.67
CA LYS A 710 1.88 -18.24 -11.96
C LYS A 710 0.71 -19.04 -12.55
N HIS A 711 -0.39 -19.22 -11.80
CA HIS A 711 -1.60 -19.85 -12.32
C HIS A 711 -2.43 -18.91 -13.18
N ILE A 712 -2.20 -17.59 -13.09
CA ILE A 712 -2.77 -16.62 -14.02
C ILE A 712 -2.05 -16.75 -15.37
N ARG A 713 -2.80 -16.66 -16.47
CA ARG A 713 -2.22 -16.70 -17.82
C ARG A 713 -1.24 -15.54 -18.05
N THR A 714 -0.26 -15.78 -18.93
CA THR A 714 0.72 -14.75 -19.32
C THR A 714 0.04 -13.55 -19.98
N TRP A 715 0.60 -12.38 -19.73
CA TRP A 715 0.13 -11.12 -20.29
C TRP A 715 0.01 -11.18 -21.84
N ARG A 716 -1.11 -10.70 -22.39
CA ARG A 716 -1.49 -10.71 -23.83
C ARG A 716 -1.72 -12.08 -24.47
N MET A 717 -1.57 -13.18 -23.74
CA MET A 717 -1.93 -14.50 -24.25
C MET A 717 -3.44 -14.72 -24.09
N THR A 718 -4.11 -15.07 -25.18
CA THR A 718 -5.56 -15.37 -25.23
C THR A 718 -5.85 -16.86 -25.39
N ASP A 719 -4.86 -17.71 -25.11
CA ASP A 719 -4.88 -19.17 -25.26
C ASP A 719 -5.79 -19.87 -24.24
N ARG A 720 -5.95 -19.28 -23.05
CA ARG A 720 -6.80 -19.80 -21.97
C ARG A 720 -7.41 -18.68 -21.15
N ARG A 721 -8.27 -19.03 -20.21
CA ARG A 721 -8.97 -18.08 -19.33
C ARG A 721 -8.03 -17.49 -18.27
N ALA A 722 -8.16 -16.20 -17.95
CA ALA A 722 -7.29 -15.55 -16.96
C ALA A 722 -7.65 -15.91 -15.51
N ASN A 723 -8.95 -16.02 -15.20
CA ASN A 723 -9.52 -16.21 -13.88
C ASN A 723 -8.95 -15.23 -12.83
N LEU A 724 -9.11 -13.93 -13.08
CA LEU A 724 -8.64 -12.87 -12.19
C LEU A 724 -9.64 -12.61 -11.06
N GLY A 725 -9.12 -12.12 -9.95
CA GLY A 725 -9.87 -11.68 -8.79
C GLY A 725 -9.75 -10.18 -8.57
N GLN A 726 -10.77 -9.62 -7.94
CA GLN A 726 -10.87 -8.19 -7.65
C GLN A 726 -11.48 -8.00 -6.27
N CYS A 727 -11.09 -6.91 -5.61
CA CYS A 727 -11.65 -6.53 -4.32
C CYS A 727 -11.98 -5.05 -4.36
N PHE A 728 -13.20 -4.70 -3.94
CA PHE A 728 -13.76 -3.35 -3.90
C PHE A 728 -14.21 -3.06 -2.47
N VAL A 729 -13.74 -1.95 -1.93
CA VAL A 729 -14.06 -1.52 -0.57
C VAL A 729 -14.62 -0.10 -0.64
N ALA A 730 -15.73 0.15 0.02
CA ALA A 730 -16.28 1.49 0.21
C ALA A 730 -16.43 1.79 1.69
N LEU A 731 -16.15 3.03 2.08
CA LEU A 731 -16.31 3.52 3.46
C LEU A 731 -17.23 4.71 3.45
N ASN A 732 -18.18 4.78 4.39
CA ASN A 732 -18.95 5.99 4.65
C ASN A 732 -18.37 6.75 5.87
N PRO A 733 -17.68 7.90 5.66
CA PRO A 733 -17.11 8.71 6.74
C PRO A 733 -18.09 9.16 7.83
N GLU A 734 -19.40 9.21 7.54
CA GLU A 734 -20.43 9.67 8.50
C GLU A 734 -20.56 8.75 9.72
N PHE A 735 -20.19 7.48 9.58
CA PHE A 735 -20.13 6.50 10.67
C PHE A 735 -18.90 6.68 11.59
N PHE A 736 -18.01 7.61 11.24
CA PHE A 736 -16.77 7.88 11.96
C PHE A 736 -16.72 9.34 12.43
N ALA A 737 -15.54 9.95 12.54
CA ALA A 737 -15.43 11.29 13.07
C ALA A 737 -15.95 12.35 12.08
N ASP A 738 -16.74 13.30 12.59
CA ASP A 738 -17.33 14.40 11.79
C ASP A 738 -16.23 15.27 11.17
N GLY A 739 -16.52 16.01 10.08
CA GLY A 739 -15.54 16.93 9.46
C GLY A 739 -14.48 16.24 8.58
N PHE A 740 -14.82 15.10 7.98
CA PHE A 740 -13.92 14.34 7.09
C PHE A 740 -13.40 15.19 5.93
N ASN A 741 -14.30 15.80 5.14
CA ASN A 741 -13.93 16.59 3.96
C ASN A 741 -13.05 17.79 4.32
N ASP A 742 -13.29 18.45 5.46
CA ASP A 742 -12.47 19.57 5.96
C ASP A 742 -11.03 19.13 6.25
N ARG A 743 -10.87 18.03 6.98
CA ARG A 743 -9.55 17.46 7.28
C ARG A 743 -8.85 16.98 6.01
N MET A 744 -9.59 16.39 5.07
CA MET A 744 -9.01 16.03 3.76
C MET A 744 -8.49 17.26 3.03
N SER A 745 -9.27 18.34 2.93
CA SER A 745 -8.82 19.58 2.31
C SER A 745 -7.58 20.14 2.99
N ASP A 746 -7.55 20.19 4.33
CA ASP A 746 -6.37 20.66 5.08
C ASP A 746 -5.14 19.77 4.82
N LEU A 747 -5.29 18.44 4.83
CA LEU A 747 -4.19 17.51 4.54
C LEU A 747 -3.61 17.75 3.12
N LEU A 748 -4.48 17.87 2.11
CA LEU A 748 -4.04 18.07 0.73
C LEU A 748 -3.38 19.44 0.55
N SER A 749 -3.99 20.51 1.08
CA SER A 749 -3.43 21.87 1.05
C SER A 749 -2.10 21.95 1.79
N LEU A 750 -1.98 21.33 2.97
CA LEU A 750 -0.74 21.29 3.74
C LEU A 750 0.40 20.71 2.89
N HIS A 751 0.15 19.60 2.18
CA HIS A 751 1.16 18.93 1.38
C HIS A 751 1.53 19.68 0.09
N ARG A 752 0.55 20.29 -0.60
CA ARG A 752 0.82 21.13 -1.78
C ARG A 752 1.62 22.40 -1.46
N ASN A 753 1.46 22.92 -0.25
CA ASN A 753 2.15 24.12 0.24
C ASN A 753 3.53 23.85 0.87
N LEU A 754 4.01 22.61 0.84
CA LEU A 754 5.34 22.29 1.35
C LEU A 754 6.43 22.90 0.47
N GLU A 755 7.51 23.35 1.11
CA GLU A 755 8.67 23.80 0.36
C GLU A 755 9.27 22.62 -0.42
N PRO A 756 9.45 22.77 -1.75
CA PRO A 756 10.05 21.72 -2.54
C PRO A 756 11.56 21.69 -2.36
N ALA A 757 12.16 20.50 -2.55
CA ALA A 757 13.60 20.32 -2.63
C ALA A 757 14.19 21.05 -3.84
N GLU A 758 13.47 21.04 -4.96
CA GLU A 758 13.82 21.78 -6.19
C GLU A 758 12.71 22.79 -6.52
N PRO A 759 12.98 24.10 -6.60
CA PRO A 759 11.94 25.13 -6.81
C PRO A 759 11.05 24.92 -8.05
N GLN A 760 11.58 24.26 -9.08
CA GLN A 760 10.85 23.99 -10.34
C GLN A 760 9.95 22.74 -10.26
N ARG A 761 10.03 21.97 -9.18
CA ARG A 761 9.32 20.68 -9.00
C ARG A 761 8.53 20.72 -7.71
N PRO A 762 7.29 21.25 -7.72
CA PRO A 762 6.47 21.33 -6.53
C PRO A 762 6.13 19.93 -5.99
N VAL A 763 5.87 19.85 -4.68
CA VAL A 763 5.29 18.67 -4.05
C VAL A 763 3.89 18.47 -4.59
N LEU A 764 3.59 17.25 -5.04
CA LEU A 764 2.29 16.88 -5.61
C LEU A 764 1.62 15.88 -4.68
N VAL A 765 0.33 16.02 -4.43
CA VAL A 765 -0.45 14.96 -3.78
C VAL A 765 -0.95 13.95 -4.83
N PRO A 766 -1.19 12.68 -4.47
CA PRO A 766 -1.79 11.72 -5.39
C PRO A 766 -3.09 12.25 -6.03
N GLY A 767 -3.19 12.17 -7.35
CA GLY A 767 -4.26 12.75 -8.17
C GLY A 767 -3.90 14.08 -8.85
N ASP A 768 -2.89 14.81 -8.36
CA ASP A 768 -2.47 16.07 -9.00
C ASP A 768 -1.94 15.89 -10.44
N PRO A 769 -1.07 14.88 -10.74
CA PRO A 769 -0.62 14.65 -12.11
C PRO A 769 -1.77 14.41 -13.08
N GLU A 770 -2.74 13.59 -12.68
CA GLU A 770 -3.90 13.22 -13.48
C GLU A 770 -4.86 14.40 -13.68
N ARG A 771 -5.15 15.17 -12.61
CA ARG A 771 -5.93 16.42 -12.72
C ARG A 771 -5.29 17.42 -13.68
N LYS A 772 -3.96 17.55 -13.63
CA LYS A 772 -3.23 18.42 -14.56
C LYS A 772 -3.38 17.95 -16.01
N HIS A 773 -3.31 16.64 -16.26
CA HIS A 773 -3.51 16.11 -17.62
C HIS A 773 -4.95 16.32 -18.10
N ASN A 774 -5.95 16.06 -17.25
CA ASN A 774 -7.36 16.34 -17.52
C ASN A 774 -7.56 17.82 -17.91
N GLN A 775 -6.96 18.74 -17.14
CA GLN A 775 -7.00 20.16 -17.44
C GLN A 775 -6.36 20.48 -18.80
N THR A 776 -5.19 19.89 -19.11
CA THR A 776 -4.55 20.07 -20.41
C THR A 776 -5.44 19.57 -21.56
N CYS A 777 -6.11 18.42 -21.41
CA CYS A 777 -7.05 17.93 -22.44
C CYS A 777 -8.22 18.88 -22.65
N ARG A 778 -8.76 19.48 -21.57
CA ARG A 778 -9.82 20.51 -21.66
C ARG A 778 -9.33 21.79 -22.34
N GLU A 779 -8.12 22.24 -22.03
CA GLU A 779 -7.52 23.44 -22.66
C GLU A 779 -7.21 23.23 -24.14
N LEU A 780 -6.92 22.00 -24.55
CA LEU A 780 -6.67 21.62 -25.94
C LEU A 780 -7.94 21.30 -26.73
N ASP A 781 -9.11 21.25 -26.07
CA ASP A 781 -10.38 20.79 -26.66
C ASP A 781 -10.24 19.41 -27.32
N GLY A 782 -9.57 18.49 -26.62
CA GLY A 782 -9.31 17.15 -27.15
C GLY A 782 -8.21 16.38 -26.43
N ILE A 783 -8.22 15.07 -26.63
CA ILE A 783 -7.21 14.16 -26.11
C ILE A 783 -6.03 14.12 -27.10
N PRO A 784 -4.80 14.38 -26.64
CA PRO A 784 -3.64 14.39 -27.51
C PRO A 784 -3.14 12.97 -27.81
N TYR A 785 -3.25 12.55 -29.08
CA TYR A 785 -2.76 11.24 -29.54
C TYR A 785 -1.52 11.36 -30.45
N SER A 786 -0.66 10.34 -30.38
CA SER A 786 0.40 10.19 -31.37
C SER A 786 -0.16 9.66 -32.70
N LEU A 787 0.44 10.08 -33.81
CA LEU A 787 0.02 9.66 -35.15
C LEU A 787 0.05 8.13 -35.34
N SER A 788 0.93 7.43 -34.62
CA SER A 788 0.99 5.97 -34.61
C SER A 788 -0.27 5.36 -34.00
N VAL A 789 -0.75 5.87 -32.86
CA VAL A 789 -2.01 5.42 -32.23
C VAL A 789 -3.18 5.60 -33.18
N VAL A 790 -3.29 6.79 -33.80
CA VAL A 790 -4.36 7.08 -34.77
C VAL A 790 -4.33 6.13 -35.96
N LYS A 791 -3.15 5.88 -36.56
CA LYS A 791 -3.00 4.90 -37.65
C LYS A 791 -3.45 3.49 -37.26
N HIS A 792 -3.26 3.11 -36.00
CA HIS A 792 -3.70 1.81 -35.51
C HIS A 792 -5.21 1.74 -35.20
N MET A 793 -5.81 2.83 -34.73
CA MET A 793 -7.28 2.92 -34.61
C MET A 793 -7.92 2.66 -35.97
N VAL A 794 -7.35 3.23 -37.04
CA VAL A 794 -7.78 2.97 -38.44
C VAL A 794 -7.63 1.49 -38.82
N TYR A 795 -6.51 0.84 -38.49
CA TYR A 795 -6.31 -0.59 -38.77
C TYR A 795 -7.35 -1.47 -38.03
N THR A 796 -7.55 -1.23 -36.74
CA THR A 796 -8.50 -2.00 -35.90
C THR A 796 -9.94 -1.85 -36.41
N HIS A 797 -10.29 -0.66 -36.90
CA HIS A 797 -11.56 -0.41 -37.57
C HIS A 797 -11.72 -1.24 -38.86
N THR A 798 -10.69 -1.30 -39.70
CA THR A 798 -10.75 -2.11 -40.93
C THR A 798 -10.87 -3.61 -40.66
N ASP A 799 -10.22 -4.11 -39.61
CA ASP A 799 -10.31 -5.52 -39.19
C ASP A 799 -11.66 -5.87 -38.51
N THR A 800 -12.43 -4.87 -38.07
CA THR A 800 -13.77 -5.06 -37.47
C THR A 800 -14.92 -5.11 -38.48
N HIS A 801 -14.64 -4.99 -39.79
CA HIS A 801 -15.63 -4.98 -40.88
C HIS A 801 -16.78 -3.97 -40.68
N THR A 802 -16.56 -2.95 -39.85
CA THR A 802 -17.51 -1.84 -39.69
C THR A 802 -17.39 -0.92 -40.91
N HIS A 803 -18.38 -0.95 -41.80
CA HIS A 803 -18.47 -0.04 -42.96
C HIS A 803 -18.87 1.40 -42.59
N THR A 804 -18.99 1.70 -41.30
CA THR A 804 -19.32 3.02 -40.76
C THR A 804 -18.09 3.93 -40.78
N ARG A 805 -18.07 4.95 -41.66
CA ARG A 805 -17.03 5.98 -41.68
C ARG A 805 -16.93 6.66 -40.31
N ILE A 806 -15.90 6.34 -39.52
CA ILE A 806 -15.60 7.10 -38.31
C ILE A 806 -15.01 8.47 -38.72
N PRO A 807 -15.36 9.58 -38.06
CA PRO A 807 -14.84 10.91 -38.35
C PRO A 807 -13.31 11.07 -38.28
N ILE A 808 -12.58 10.10 -37.70
CA ILE A 808 -11.09 10.06 -37.60
C ILE A 808 -10.38 10.25 -38.97
N TYR A 809 -11.11 10.16 -40.09
CA TYR A 809 -10.62 10.44 -41.43
C TYR A 809 -10.50 11.93 -41.82
N LYS A 810 -11.09 12.86 -41.05
CA LYS A 810 -10.85 14.32 -41.21
C LYS A 810 -9.63 14.74 -40.41
#